data_AF-A0A165GFP7-F1
#
_entry.id   AF-A0A165GFP7-F1
#
_cell.length_a   1.000
_cell.length_b   1.000
_cell.length_c   1.000
_cell.angle_alpha   90.00
_cell.angle_beta   90.00
_cell.angle_gamma   90.00
#
_symmetry.space_group_name_H-M   'P 1'
#
loop_
_entity.id
_entity.type
_entity.pdbx_description
1 polymer ?
#
loop_
_entity_poly.entity_id
_entity_poly.type
_entity_poly.pdbx_seq_one_letter_code
_entity_poly.pdbx_strand_id
1 'polypeptide(L)'
;MVMMIMMVHLAGWAVVLAGLVRAAPSPALLGSDLTLLFQNDLNWTEFSQHQSAILLSTAVNSSAAASACSSLNEQLLSPSAPNFSTDLTHQLAYLSYTGQHPFLQRYWVAPASSGQCQAVGPFGTLLAADCTERLPALCAQSAGWVATGNGSVPGEWEINPPLDSKYEVGVQSGNLSFTGTRDQLSFRFLGVPYANPPVRFEYSTVYTGPSAINATSYQSQCTQVGGMGNGSENCLFLNIWTPYLPASSQPATSTLKPVLVWIHGGAFLNGMSSDPTFDGGALASRGDVVVITINYRLSTLGFFSLPDGKTNGSYGISDAVTALQWVQQYISAFGGDPARVTISGQSAGAASVRLLLGSPPAIGLFAGAILQSDPVGTGQSAPWTYYSTIEQEFNTSTKGILELTGCNATSDVTQQLSCVKAYDPLQLVGLSTVANAPVVDGTYVTTTELPLTGTGPLANVNVMIGNMRDDGAALIAYPSEGESLLDSAISATGYTNFSVQSILSTGLFPVPRGSNSTLDVFNATARMATDTTFRCLSEATATSALNHSLFKSLWYYQFERSYQLNWWSPNFPVCTPPVTAQFPFGDPSQEYFHCHSGDLYLVFGSLNRAALPYRDSNDLPFAQAVLDRWSSFIRTYNPNPNPAYLTVRGYTNTYNKLVQEGTWKPVGAAEGKEIRVLSVPEGTKPWQEVQQCQAMNLGLSTFG
;
A
#
# COMPACT_ATOMS: atom_id res chain seq x y z
N MET A 1 -45.04 60.67 28.24
CA MET A 1 -44.99 61.85 27.34
C MET A 1 -43.53 62.21 27.16
N VAL A 2 -42.77 61.43 26.38
CA VAL A 2 -42.55 61.58 24.92
C VAL A 2 -41.92 62.93 24.59
N MET A 3 -40.61 62.93 24.34
CA MET A 3 -39.95 63.95 23.55
C MET A 3 -39.18 63.27 22.43
N MET A 4 -39.49 63.73 21.21
CA MET A 4 -39.08 63.24 19.89
C MET A 4 -37.57 63.06 19.73
N ILE A 5 -37.17 61.97 19.08
CA ILE A 5 -35.88 61.86 18.39
C ILE A 5 -36.17 61.60 16.91
N MET A 6 -35.72 62.54 16.07
CA MET A 6 -35.75 62.51 14.63
C MET A 6 -34.90 61.36 14.07
N MET A 7 -35.47 60.63 13.11
CA MET A 7 -34.75 59.78 12.17
C MET A 7 -33.79 60.62 11.32
N VAL A 8 -32.54 60.17 11.22
CA VAL A 8 -31.64 60.53 10.11
C VAL A 8 -31.10 59.22 9.54
N HIS A 9 -31.44 58.95 8.29
CA HIS A 9 -30.86 57.88 7.49
C HIS A 9 -29.41 58.22 7.13
N LEU A 10 -28.48 57.32 7.47
CA LEU A 10 -27.15 57.26 6.87
C LEU A 10 -26.91 55.85 6.36
N ALA A 11 -27.11 55.67 5.05
CA ALA A 11 -26.56 54.55 4.30
C ALA A 11 -25.07 54.82 4.07
N GLY A 12 -24.21 53.91 4.50
CA GLY A 12 -22.75 54.07 4.44
C GLY A 12 -22.03 52.72 4.37
N TRP A 13 -21.98 52.15 3.16
CA TRP A 13 -20.94 51.27 2.62
C TRP A 13 -20.21 50.31 3.59
N ALA A 14 -20.75 49.10 3.74
CA ALA A 14 -19.95 47.97 4.17
C ALA A 14 -19.04 47.55 3.00
N VAL A 15 -17.75 47.88 3.08
CA VAL A 15 -16.72 47.27 2.22
C VAL A 15 -16.62 45.81 2.64
N VAL A 16 -17.22 44.92 1.85
CA VAL A 16 -16.91 43.50 1.90
C VAL A 16 -15.48 43.36 1.40
N LEU A 17 -14.52 43.27 2.31
CA LEU A 17 -13.20 42.72 2.03
C LEU A 17 -13.43 41.27 1.60
N ALA A 18 -13.60 41.05 0.30
CA ALA A 18 -13.41 39.75 -0.30
C ALA A 18 -11.96 39.37 0.00
N GLY A 19 -11.75 38.53 1.02
CA GLY A 19 -10.48 37.87 1.23
C GLY A 19 -10.15 37.15 -0.08
N LEU A 20 -9.10 37.60 -0.77
CA LEU A 20 -8.55 36.87 -1.90
C LEU A 20 -8.16 35.49 -1.37
N VAL A 21 -8.97 34.47 -1.65
CA VAL A 21 -8.59 33.08 -1.43
C VAL A 21 -7.39 32.85 -2.34
N ARG A 22 -6.20 32.88 -1.75
CA ARG A 22 -4.95 32.67 -2.48
C ARG A 22 -4.94 31.19 -2.88
N ALA A 23 -4.95 30.92 -4.18
CA ALA A 23 -4.88 29.55 -4.68
C ALA A 23 -3.63 28.84 -4.11
N ALA A 24 -3.77 27.56 -3.80
CA ALA A 24 -2.66 26.75 -3.29
C ALA A 24 -1.46 26.83 -4.26
N PRO A 25 -0.22 27.01 -3.76
CA PRO A 25 0.96 27.06 -4.60
C PRO A 25 1.09 25.80 -5.46
N SER A 26 1.41 25.92 -6.75
CA SER A 26 1.54 24.77 -7.64
C SER A 26 2.78 24.86 -8.52
N PRO A 27 3.31 23.71 -8.99
CA PRO A 27 4.41 23.69 -9.96
C PRO A 27 4.15 24.58 -11.19
N ALA A 28 2.91 24.53 -11.71
CA ALA A 28 2.49 25.31 -12.87
C ALA A 28 2.48 26.83 -12.59
N LEU A 29 2.01 27.26 -11.42
CA LEU A 29 2.02 28.68 -11.03
C LEU A 29 3.45 29.20 -10.80
N LEU A 30 4.36 28.35 -10.33
CA LEU A 30 5.76 28.69 -10.12
C LEU A 30 6.59 28.61 -11.41
N GLY A 31 6.08 27.94 -12.44
CA GLY A 31 6.83 27.64 -13.65
C GLY A 31 8.07 26.78 -13.35
N SER A 32 7.99 25.89 -12.36
CA SER A 32 9.09 25.05 -11.91
C SER A 32 8.56 23.73 -11.35
N ASP A 33 9.25 22.64 -11.65
CA ASP A 33 8.97 21.39 -10.96
C ASP A 33 9.31 21.54 -9.47
N LEU A 34 8.63 20.76 -8.64
CA LEU A 34 8.86 20.67 -7.21
C LEU A 34 9.38 19.27 -6.89
N THR A 35 10.59 19.18 -6.33
CA THR A 35 11.13 17.92 -5.81
C THR A 35 11.36 18.03 -4.32
N LEU A 36 10.79 17.12 -3.54
CA LEU A 36 11.04 17.05 -2.11
C LEU A 36 12.31 16.26 -1.87
N LEU A 37 13.26 16.88 -1.17
CA LEU A 37 14.55 16.31 -0.80
C LEU A 37 14.56 16.09 0.70
N PHE A 38 14.65 14.83 1.10
CA PHE A 38 14.76 14.44 2.51
C PHE A 38 15.64 13.19 2.61
N GLN A 39 16.65 13.24 3.49
CA GLN A 39 17.51 12.10 3.76
C GLN A 39 16.77 11.09 4.63
N ASN A 40 15.86 10.34 4.02
CA ASN A 40 15.08 9.32 4.71
C ASN A 40 15.92 8.06 4.95
N ASP A 41 16.52 7.97 6.13
CA ASP A 41 17.21 6.78 6.61
C ASP A 41 16.28 5.82 7.39
N LEU A 42 14.98 6.10 7.52
CA LEU A 42 14.02 5.40 8.39
C LEU A 42 14.34 5.46 9.90
N ASN A 43 15.39 6.16 10.33
CA ASN A 43 15.67 6.37 11.73
C ASN A 43 14.77 7.50 12.28
N TRP A 44 13.51 7.18 12.50
CA TRP A 44 12.49 8.13 12.93
C TRP A 44 12.78 8.80 14.28
N THR A 45 13.67 8.24 15.11
CA THR A 45 14.11 8.85 16.37
C THR A 45 14.97 10.10 16.14
N GLU A 46 15.56 10.24 14.95
CA GLU A 46 16.44 11.34 14.57
C GLU A 46 15.78 12.28 13.54
N PHE A 47 14.55 12.00 13.07
CA PHE A 47 13.88 12.82 12.04
C PHE A 47 13.77 14.31 12.38
N SER A 48 13.62 14.65 13.67
CA SER A 48 13.58 16.04 14.15
C SER A 48 14.93 16.78 14.01
N GLN A 49 16.02 16.04 13.80
CA GLN A 49 17.37 16.55 13.60
C GLN A 49 17.72 16.75 12.12
N HIS A 50 16.87 16.26 11.21
CA HIS A 50 17.05 16.38 9.76
C HIS A 50 16.12 17.42 9.18
N GLN A 51 16.57 18.15 8.15
CA GLN A 51 15.74 19.09 7.41
C GLN A 51 15.35 18.53 6.05
N SER A 52 14.14 18.88 5.62
CA SER A 52 13.70 18.66 4.25
C SER A 52 13.81 19.96 3.46
N ALA A 53 13.93 19.84 2.14
CA ALA A 53 13.97 20.96 1.22
C ALA A 53 13.05 20.70 0.03
N ILE A 54 12.53 21.78 -0.56
CA ILE A 54 11.84 21.73 -1.85
C ILE A 54 12.77 22.33 -2.90
N LEU A 55 13.19 21.50 -3.85
CA LEU A 55 13.94 21.93 -5.02
C LEU A 55 12.99 22.47 -6.08
N LEU A 56 13.24 23.71 -6.49
CA LEU A 56 12.72 24.34 -7.70
C LEU A 56 13.73 24.16 -8.82
N SER A 57 13.40 23.34 -9.82
CA SER A 57 14.29 23.00 -10.94
C SER A 57 14.55 24.17 -11.90
N THR A 58 13.63 25.13 -12.03
CA THR A 58 13.78 26.25 -12.97
C THR A 58 14.85 27.23 -12.52
N ALA A 59 15.87 27.41 -13.36
CA ALA A 59 16.99 28.29 -13.08
C ALA A 59 16.62 29.78 -13.17
N VAL A 60 16.74 30.50 -12.06
CA VAL A 60 16.41 31.93 -11.91
C VAL A 60 17.48 32.67 -11.13
N ASN A 61 17.42 34.00 -11.10
CA ASN A 61 18.32 34.81 -10.26
C ASN A 61 17.93 34.72 -8.77
N SER A 62 18.80 35.17 -7.87
CA SER A 62 18.60 34.97 -6.43
C SER A 62 17.32 35.64 -5.90
N SER A 63 16.98 36.83 -6.40
CA SER A 63 15.76 37.54 -5.99
C SER A 63 14.50 36.79 -6.42
N ALA A 64 14.47 36.27 -7.65
CA ALA A 64 13.36 35.48 -8.15
C ALA A 64 13.26 34.14 -7.41
N ALA A 65 14.39 33.51 -7.06
CA ALA A 65 14.43 32.30 -6.24
C ALA A 65 13.79 32.53 -4.86
N ALA A 66 14.16 33.63 -4.18
CA ALA A 66 13.56 33.99 -2.90
C ALA A 66 12.04 34.26 -3.02
N SER A 67 11.59 34.94 -4.07
CA SER A 67 10.16 35.15 -4.34
C SER A 67 9.40 33.85 -4.63
N ALA A 68 10.04 32.90 -5.32
CA ALA A 68 9.45 31.60 -5.61
C ALA A 68 9.30 30.75 -4.33
N CYS A 69 10.32 30.70 -3.47
CA CYS A 69 10.19 30.07 -2.16
C CYS A 69 9.12 30.74 -1.29
N SER A 70 9.05 32.08 -1.29
CA SER A 70 8.00 32.80 -0.56
C SER A 70 6.59 32.47 -1.08
N SER A 71 6.45 32.15 -2.37
CA SER A 71 5.18 31.71 -2.95
C SER A 71 4.77 30.32 -2.47
N LEU A 72 5.71 29.48 -2.00
CA LEU A 72 5.43 28.24 -1.28
C LEU A 72 5.17 28.43 0.22
N ASN A 73 5.14 29.68 0.71
CA ASN A 73 5.18 30.03 2.13
C ASN A 73 6.45 29.56 2.86
N GLU A 74 7.56 29.50 2.12
CA GLU A 74 8.88 29.08 2.60
C GLU A 74 9.92 30.17 2.35
N GLN A 75 11.12 29.98 2.87
CA GLN A 75 12.29 30.80 2.55
C GLN A 75 13.31 29.96 1.79
N LEU A 76 14.35 30.60 1.25
CA LEU A 76 15.52 29.84 0.81
C LEU A 76 16.05 29.02 2.00
N LEU A 77 16.49 27.80 1.74
CA LEU A 77 16.98 26.88 2.75
C LEU A 77 18.19 27.50 3.47
N SER A 78 18.15 27.51 4.81
CA SER A 78 19.22 28.12 5.61
C SER A 78 20.42 27.17 5.75
N PRO A 79 21.65 27.60 5.41
CA PRO A 79 22.86 26.84 5.69
C PRO A 79 23.20 26.69 7.18
N SER A 80 22.52 27.42 8.06
CA SER A 80 22.76 27.39 9.51
C SER A 80 22.09 26.19 10.21
N ALA A 81 21.36 25.37 9.47
CA ALA A 81 20.67 24.21 10.02
C ALA A 81 21.66 23.13 10.50
N PRO A 82 21.37 22.43 11.61
CA PRO A 82 22.04 21.19 11.93
C PRO A 82 21.98 20.24 10.73
N ASN A 83 23.06 19.49 10.47
CA ASN A 83 23.12 18.48 9.40
C ASN A 83 22.90 18.99 7.96
N PHE A 84 22.89 20.31 7.71
CA PHE A 84 22.66 20.89 6.38
C PHE A 84 23.46 20.20 5.26
N SER A 85 24.78 20.06 5.46
CA SER A 85 25.64 19.43 4.45
C SER A 85 25.35 17.94 4.29
N THR A 86 25.13 17.21 5.38
CA THR A 86 24.91 15.76 5.36
C THR A 86 23.56 15.39 4.77
N ASP A 87 22.51 16.17 5.08
CA ASP A 87 21.15 15.97 4.55
C ASP A 87 21.09 16.22 3.05
N LEU A 88 21.84 17.20 2.54
CA LEU A 88 21.83 17.53 1.12
C LEU A 88 22.78 16.69 0.28
N THR A 89 23.93 16.25 0.81
CA THR A 89 24.99 15.61 0.01
C THR A 89 24.46 14.43 -0.80
N HIS A 90 23.74 13.50 -0.16
CA HIS A 90 23.20 12.33 -0.82
C HIS A 90 22.03 12.66 -1.76
N GLN A 91 21.21 13.64 -1.39
CA GLN A 91 20.06 14.09 -2.18
C GLN A 91 20.52 14.75 -3.49
N LEU A 92 21.49 15.66 -3.42
CA LEU A 92 22.04 16.36 -4.60
C LEU A 92 22.89 15.43 -5.48
N ALA A 93 23.65 14.52 -4.87
CA ALA A 93 24.36 13.48 -5.61
C ALA A 93 23.39 12.57 -6.37
N TYR A 94 22.23 12.24 -5.78
CA TYR A 94 21.19 11.44 -6.42
C TYR A 94 20.57 12.11 -7.64
N LEU A 95 20.33 13.43 -7.57
CA LEU A 95 19.86 14.20 -8.72
C LEU A 95 20.85 14.18 -9.89
N SER A 96 22.15 14.17 -9.59
CA SER A 96 23.19 14.01 -10.61
C SER A 96 23.25 12.59 -11.17
N TYR A 97 23.13 11.57 -10.30
CA TYR A 97 23.11 10.16 -10.68
C TYR A 97 21.94 9.81 -11.61
N THR A 98 20.76 10.39 -11.36
CA THR A 98 19.58 10.20 -12.22
C THR A 98 19.64 10.99 -13.52
N GLY A 99 20.67 11.82 -13.73
CA GLY A 99 20.82 12.66 -14.92
C GLY A 99 19.87 13.86 -14.96
N GLN A 100 19.16 14.16 -13.86
CA GLN A 100 18.26 15.32 -13.78
C GLN A 100 19.05 16.63 -13.73
N HIS A 101 20.24 16.61 -13.13
CA HIS A 101 21.12 17.78 -13.03
C HIS A 101 22.56 17.44 -13.41
N PRO A 102 23.34 18.39 -13.97
CA PRO A 102 24.77 18.23 -14.18
C PRO A 102 25.54 18.00 -12.88
N PHE A 103 26.64 17.26 -12.95
CA PHE A 103 27.46 16.93 -11.77
C PHE A 103 27.95 18.15 -10.98
N LEU A 104 28.22 19.29 -11.64
CA LEU A 104 28.65 20.54 -10.99
C LEU A 104 27.49 21.53 -10.74
N GLN A 105 26.25 21.04 -10.72
CA GLN A 105 25.08 21.89 -10.48
C GLN A 105 25.19 22.59 -9.13
N ARG A 106 24.94 23.91 -9.13
CA ARG A 106 24.81 24.73 -7.93
C ARG A 106 23.35 25.12 -7.72
N TYR A 107 22.96 25.33 -6.47
CA TYR A 107 21.59 25.65 -6.08
C TYR A 107 21.55 26.86 -5.13
N TRP A 108 20.60 27.78 -5.33
CA TRP A 108 20.41 28.90 -4.42
C TRP A 108 20.03 28.43 -3.02
N VAL A 109 20.67 29.01 -2.02
CA VAL A 109 20.37 28.84 -0.58
C VAL A 109 20.37 30.20 0.10
N ALA A 110 19.90 30.28 1.35
CA ALA A 110 19.84 31.55 2.06
C ALA A 110 21.26 32.13 2.25
N PRO A 111 21.43 33.45 2.13
CA PRO A 111 22.75 34.06 2.26
C PRO A 111 23.21 34.13 3.71
N ALA A 112 24.52 33.97 3.92
CA ALA A 112 25.14 34.10 5.25
C ALA A 112 25.08 35.54 5.84
N SER A 113 24.96 36.56 4.99
CA SER A 113 24.84 37.96 5.41
C SER A 113 24.08 38.81 4.39
N SER A 114 23.47 39.90 4.84
CA SER A 114 22.75 40.84 3.96
C SER A 114 23.62 41.38 2.84
N GLY A 115 23.15 41.34 1.59
CA GLY A 115 23.84 41.87 0.42
C GLY A 115 24.79 40.91 -0.30
N GLN A 116 24.91 39.65 0.14
CA GLN A 116 25.67 38.60 -0.55
C GLN A 116 24.73 37.52 -1.10
N CYS A 117 25.11 36.87 -2.20
CA CYS A 117 24.42 35.69 -2.72
C CYS A 117 25.29 34.45 -2.58
N GLN A 118 24.66 33.34 -2.24
CA GLN A 118 25.32 32.10 -1.90
C GLN A 118 24.60 30.93 -2.55
N ALA A 119 25.37 29.96 -3.03
CA ALA A 119 24.85 28.73 -3.56
C ALA A 119 25.48 27.54 -2.83
N VAL A 120 24.79 26.41 -2.84
CA VAL A 120 25.34 25.13 -2.42
C VAL A 120 25.72 24.31 -3.65
N GLY A 121 26.90 23.71 -3.62
CA GLY A 121 27.35 22.76 -4.64
C GLY A 121 26.75 21.36 -4.45
N PRO A 122 27.10 20.41 -5.34
CA PRO A 122 26.56 19.04 -5.34
C PRO A 122 26.93 18.22 -4.10
N PHE A 123 27.94 18.64 -3.32
CA PHE A 123 28.44 17.96 -2.12
C PHE A 123 28.12 18.73 -0.82
N GLY A 124 27.08 19.56 -0.82
CA GLY A 124 26.70 20.34 0.37
C GLY A 124 27.65 21.51 0.70
N THR A 125 28.68 21.77 -0.12
CA THR A 125 29.64 22.85 0.11
C THR A 125 29.07 24.20 -0.30
N LEU A 126 29.21 25.20 0.57
CA LEU A 126 28.77 26.56 0.30
C LEU A 126 29.77 27.33 -0.56
N LEU A 127 29.25 28.06 -1.54
CA LEU A 127 30.01 28.81 -2.53
C LEU A 127 29.44 30.23 -2.66
N ALA A 128 30.32 31.24 -2.74
CA ALA A 128 29.90 32.56 -3.18
C ALA A 128 29.38 32.48 -4.63
N ALA A 129 28.34 33.25 -4.93
CA ALA A 129 27.74 33.29 -6.26
C ALA A 129 27.36 34.72 -6.64
N ASP A 130 27.43 35.06 -7.92
CA ASP A 130 26.90 36.32 -8.44
C ASP A 130 25.38 36.25 -8.43
N CYS A 131 24.72 37.22 -7.77
CA CYS A 131 23.26 37.26 -7.62
C CYS A 131 22.48 37.23 -8.94
N THR A 132 23.11 37.55 -10.06
CA THR A 132 22.53 37.55 -11.41
C THR A 132 22.59 36.18 -12.10
N GLU A 133 23.37 35.24 -11.56
CA GLU A 133 23.44 33.87 -12.07
C GLU A 133 22.05 33.21 -12.08
N ARG A 134 21.83 32.29 -13.02
CA ARG A 134 20.59 31.54 -13.10
C ARG A 134 20.82 30.14 -12.54
N LEU A 135 20.32 29.89 -11.34
CA LEU A 135 20.45 28.60 -10.65
C LEU A 135 19.07 28.11 -10.19
N PRO A 136 18.85 26.78 -10.13
CA PRO A 136 17.73 26.21 -9.37
C PRO A 136 17.82 26.60 -7.90
N ALA A 137 16.71 26.50 -7.17
CA ALA A 137 16.63 26.97 -5.78
C ALA A 137 16.23 25.86 -4.80
N LEU A 138 16.87 25.84 -3.63
CA LEU A 138 16.44 25.03 -2.50
C LEU A 138 15.64 25.92 -1.56
N CYS A 139 14.34 25.67 -1.49
CA CYS A 139 13.48 26.25 -0.48
C CYS A 139 13.51 25.37 0.77
N ALA A 140 13.39 25.97 1.95
CA ALA A 140 13.07 25.23 3.16
C ALA A 140 11.76 24.46 2.98
N GLN A 141 11.62 23.36 3.69
CA GLN A 141 10.34 22.70 3.93
C GLN A 141 10.12 22.68 5.44
N SER A 142 9.30 23.61 5.93
CA SER A 142 9.05 23.73 7.36
C SER A 142 7.86 22.88 7.82
N ALA A 143 7.17 22.20 6.90
CA ALA A 143 6.12 21.26 7.28
C ALA A 143 6.75 20.14 8.12
N GLY A 144 6.32 20.05 9.38
CA GLY A 144 6.77 19.00 10.28
C GLY A 144 6.37 17.62 9.75
N TRP A 145 7.10 16.59 10.18
CA TRP A 145 6.61 15.24 10.03
C TRP A 145 5.29 15.06 10.77
N VAL A 146 4.32 14.42 10.10
CA VAL A 146 3.05 14.06 10.73
C VAL A 146 3.32 12.89 11.67
N ALA A 147 3.52 13.18 12.95
CA ALA A 147 3.54 12.15 13.97
C ALA A 147 2.13 11.61 14.18
N THR A 148 1.98 10.30 14.14
CA THR A 148 0.78 9.69 14.73
C THR A 148 0.89 9.89 16.24
N GLY A 149 -0.15 10.48 16.85
CA GLY A 149 -0.27 10.50 18.30
C GLY A 149 -0.11 9.10 18.88
N ASN A 150 0.39 9.02 20.13
CA ASN A 150 0.64 7.77 20.88
C ASN A 150 -0.31 6.64 20.47
N GLY A 151 0.28 5.56 19.95
CA GLY A 151 -0.39 4.46 19.28
C GLY A 151 -1.82 4.19 19.72
N SER A 152 -2.72 4.12 18.72
CA SER A 152 -4.04 3.50 18.81
C SER A 152 -4.94 4.02 19.94
N VAL A 153 -5.68 5.10 19.65
CA VAL A 153 -7.05 5.17 20.16
C VAL A 153 -7.92 4.43 19.14
N PRO A 154 -8.57 3.31 19.50
CA PRO A 154 -9.63 2.74 18.68
C PRO A 154 -10.69 3.82 18.45
N GLY A 155 -10.80 4.32 17.22
CA GLY A 155 -11.78 5.36 16.85
C GLY A 155 -11.24 6.54 16.05
N GLU A 156 -9.92 6.80 16.03
CA GLU A 156 -9.29 7.82 15.16
C GLU A 156 -8.33 7.15 14.16
N TRP A 157 -8.90 6.34 13.26
CA TRP A 157 -8.16 5.63 12.21
C TRP A 157 -7.66 6.56 11.09
N GLU A 158 -8.24 7.74 10.97
CA GLU A 158 -7.90 8.76 9.97
C GLU A 158 -7.04 9.87 10.61
N ILE A 159 -5.72 9.70 10.59
CA ILE A 159 -4.82 10.77 11.03
C ILE A 159 -4.52 11.66 9.83
N ASN A 160 -5.41 12.63 9.62
CA ASN A 160 -5.20 13.68 8.65
C ASN A 160 -3.97 14.51 9.05
N PRO A 161 -3.10 14.89 8.09
CA PRO A 161 -2.04 15.85 8.37
C PRO A 161 -2.65 17.13 8.95
N PRO A 162 -1.96 17.84 9.86
CA PRO A 162 -2.44 19.13 10.36
C PRO A 162 -2.80 20.03 9.16
N LEU A 163 -4.07 20.44 9.08
CA LEU A 163 -4.61 21.27 8.02
C LEU A 163 -4.14 22.72 8.18
N ASP A 164 -2.84 22.95 7.96
CA ASP A 164 -2.29 24.28 7.83
C ASP A 164 -2.22 24.64 6.35
N SER A 165 -3.05 25.60 5.94
CA SER A 165 -3.08 26.15 4.57
C SER A 165 -1.71 26.61 4.06
N LYS A 166 -0.76 26.89 4.97
CA LYS A 166 0.64 27.16 4.65
C LYS A 166 1.28 26.05 3.81
N TYR A 167 0.91 24.79 4.08
CA TYR A 167 1.50 23.59 3.49
C TYR A 167 0.64 23.00 2.36
N GLU A 168 -0.38 23.70 1.90
CA GLU A 168 -1.14 23.27 0.72
C GLU A 168 -0.27 23.31 -0.55
N VAL A 169 -0.60 22.43 -1.49
CA VAL A 169 0.02 22.36 -2.83
C VAL A 169 -1.04 22.03 -3.88
N GLY A 170 -0.99 22.71 -5.01
CA GLY A 170 -1.90 22.51 -6.15
C GLY A 170 -1.31 21.62 -7.24
N VAL A 171 -2.14 20.82 -7.89
CA VAL A 171 -1.83 20.06 -9.11
C VAL A 171 -2.96 20.24 -10.12
N GLN A 172 -2.62 20.36 -11.42
CA GLN A 172 -3.58 20.39 -12.51
C GLN A 172 -3.36 19.19 -13.42
N SER A 173 -4.41 18.41 -13.68
CA SER A 173 -4.36 17.26 -14.60
C SER A 173 -5.61 17.25 -15.48
N GLY A 174 -5.43 17.55 -16.77
CA GLY A 174 -6.55 17.74 -17.69
C GLY A 174 -7.52 18.82 -17.19
N ASN A 175 -8.81 18.45 -17.08
CA ASN A 175 -9.86 19.32 -16.55
C ASN A 175 -9.95 19.33 -15.02
N LEU A 176 -9.18 18.50 -14.30
CA LEU A 176 -9.20 18.40 -12.85
C LEU A 176 -8.11 19.26 -12.21
N SER A 177 -8.45 19.94 -11.12
CA SER A 177 -7.52 20.63 -10.22
C SER A 177 -7.59 20.01 -8.84
N PHE A 178 -6.43 19.80 -8.22
CA PHE A 178 -6.29 19.13 -6.94
C PHE A 178 -5.57 20.05 -5.97
N THR A 179 -6.11 20.18 -4.75
CA THR A 179 -5.39 20.79 -3.62
C THR A 179 -5.02 19.68 -2.65
N GLY A 180 -3.73 19.41 -2.51
CA GLY A 180 -3.17 18.49 -1.52
C GLY A 180 -2.40 19.23 -0.43
N THR A 181 -1.65 18.49 0.38
CA THR A 181 -0.73 19.02 1.39
C THR A 181 0.68 18.49 1.15
N ARG A 182 1.63 18.91 1.99
CA ARG A 182 2.99 18.36 2.03
C ARG A 182 3.44 18.23 3.48
N ASP A 183 4.31 17.25 3.72
CA ASP A 183 5.01 17.09 4.99
C ASP A 183 6.53 16.95 4.76
N GLN A 184 7.26 16.52 5.79
CA GLN A 184 8.71 16.30 5.71
C GLN A 184 9.12 15.18 4.73
N LEU A 185 8.19 14.30 4.33
CA LEU A 185 8.49 13.11 3.52
C LEU A 185 7.95 13.21 2.09
N SER A 186 6.83 13.89 1.86
CA SER A 186 6.09 13.76 0.60
C SER A 186 5.12 14.90 0.35
N PHE A 187 4.77 15.10 -0.93
CA PHE A 187 3.50 15.72 -1.30
C PHE A 187 2.39 14.68 -1.17
N ARG A 188 1.25 15.08 -0.59
CA ARG A 188 0.14 14.19 -0.21
C ARG A 188 -1.17 14.68 -0.82
N PHE A 189 -1.87 13.80 -1.52
CA PHE A 189 -3.22 14.03 -2.03
C PHE A 189 -4.12 12.91 -1.52
N LEU A 190 -4.86 13.18 -0.46
CA LEU A 190 -5.66 12.21 0.28
C LEU A 190 -7.13 12.36 -0.13
N GLY A 191 -7.86 11.25 -0.26
CA GLY A 191 -9.30 11.30 -0.55
C GLY A 191 -9.66 11.73 -1.96
N VAL A 192 -8.81 11.43 -2.96
CA VAL A 192 -9.06 11.74 -4.37
C VAL A 192 -10.13 10.80 -4.94
N PRO A 193 -11.28 11.28 -5.45
CA PRO A 193 -12.28 10.42 -6.05
C PRO A 193 -11.76 9.88 -7.39
N TYR A 194 -11.63 8.56 -7.50
CA TYR A 194 -11.25 7.92 -8.76
C TYR A 194 -12.47 7.44 -9.56
N ALA A 195 -13.63 7.35 -8.90
CA ALA A 195 -14.93 7.07 -9.49
C ALA A 195 -15.99 8.01 -8.90
N ASN A 196 -17.12 8.15 -9.61
CA ASN A 196 -18.30 8.81 -9.05
C ASN A 196 -18.87 7.97 -7.88
N PRO A 197 -19.68 8.56 -6.98
CA PRO A 197 -20.37 7.80 -5.93
C PRO A 197 -21.09 6.59 -6.53
N PRO A 198 -20.83 5.37 -6.04
CA PRO A 198 -21.28 4.17 -6.72
C PRO A 198 -22.79 4.02 -6.62
N VAL A 199 -23.39 3.60 -7.73
CA VAL A 199 -24.74 3.04 -7.71
C VAL A 199 -24.63 1.59 -7.27
N ARG A 200 -25.50 1.16 -6.34
CA ARG A 200 -25.48 -0.22 -5.83
C ARG A 200 -25.57 -1.23 -6.95
N PHE A 201 -24.67 -2.21 -6.90
CA PHE A 201 -24.60 -3.35 -7.79
C PHE A 201 -24.44 -2.97 -9.27
N GLU A 202 -23.69 -1.89 -9.52
CA GLU A 202 -23.26 -1.48 -10.84
C GLU A 202 -21.74 -1.33 -10.86
N TYR A 203 -21.13 -1.59 -12.02
CA TYR A 203 -19.71 -1.36 -12.22
C TYR A 203 -19.39 0.13 -12.13
N SER A 204 -18.24 0.46 -11.53
CA SER A 204 -17.78 1.84 -11.44
C SER A 204 -17.24 2.33 -12.79
N THR A 205 -17.14 3.64 -12.92
CA THR A 205 -16.53 4.32 -14.07
C THR A 205 -15.62 5.43 -13.56
N VAL A 206 -14.61 5.77 -14.36
CA VAL A 206 -13.65 6.82 -14.00
C VAL A 206 -14.38 8.12 -13.69
N TYR A 207 -13.95 8.81 -12.63
CA TYR A 207 -14.57 10.01 -12.11
C TYR A 207 -14.85 11.08 -13.19
N THR A 208 -16.07 11.61 -13.19
CA THR A 208 -16.52 12.68 -14.11
C THR A 208 -17.20 13.83 -13.38
N GLY A 209 -17.02 13.92 -12.06
CA GLY A 209 -17.65 14.92 -11.21
C GLY A 209 -17.01 16.32 -11.34
N PRO A 210 -17.22 17.19 -10.32
CA PRO A 210 -16.61 18.52 -10.27
C PRO A 210 -15.10 18.53 -10.52
N SER A 211 -14.63 19.56 -11.23
CA SER A 211 -13.22 19.70 -11.58
C SER A 211 -12.30 20.02 -10.42
N ALA A 212 -12.78 20.73 -9.39
CA ALA A 212 -11.99 21.12 -8.23
C ALA A 212 -12.11 20.08 -7.12
N ILE A 213 -11.00 19.40 -6.83
CA ILE A 213 -10.89 18.33 -5.84
C ILE A 213 -10.05 18.82 -4.66
N ASN A 214 -10.66 18.88 -3.48
CA ASN A 214 -9.94 19.07 -2.23
C ASN A 214 -9.43 17.71 -1.73
N ALA A 215 -8.13 17.48 -1.84
CA ALA A 215 -7.44 16.25 -1.48
C ALA A 215 -6.51 16.45 -0.25
N THR A 216 -6.94 17.27 0.72
CA THR A 216 -6.15 17.58 1.93
C THR A 216 -6.41 16.62 3.10
N SER A 217 -7.45 15.78 3.01
CA SER A 217 -7.85 14.83 4.05
C SER A 217 -8.33 13.52 3.44
N TYR A 218 -8.19 12.43 4.18
CA TYR A 218 -8.85 11.17 3.87
C TYR A 218 -10.36 11.37 3.72
N GLN A 219 -10.95 10.50 2.90
CA GLN A 219 -12.40 10.40 2.74
C GLN A 219 -12.85 9.03 3.24
N SER A 220 -14.16 8.89 3.42
CA SER A 220 -14.75 7.71 4.05
C SER A 220 -14.29 6.41 3.41
N GLN A 221 -13.90 5.44 4.25
CA GLN A 221 -13.79 4.04 3.88
C GLN A 221 -15.14 3.46 3.43
N CYS A 222 -15.12 2.30 2.76
CA CYS A 222 -16.35 1.64 2.32
C CYS A 222 -17.16 1.07 3.48
N THR A 223 -18.49 1.00 3.30
CA THR A 223 -19.39 0.47 4.33
C THR A 223 -18.98 -0.94 4.75
N GLN A 224 -18.76 -1.11 6.05
CA GLN A 224 -18.30 -2.35 6.66
C GLN A 224 -18.70 -2.41 8.13
N VAL A 225 -18.74 -3.61 8.69
CA VAL A 225 -18.93 -3.83 10.13
C VAL A 225 -17.58 -4.15 10.80
N GLY A 226 -17.45 -3.77 12.08
CA GLY A 226 -16.27 -4.09 12.89
C GLY A 226 -15.64 -2.88 13.57
N GLY A 227 -14.45 -3.08 14.16
CA GLY A 227 -13.75 -2.07 14.96
C GLY A 227 -13.12 -0.91 14.17
N MET A 228 -13.16 -0.95 12.83
CA MET A 228 -12.58 0.07 11.95
C MET A 228 -13.53 1.22 11.64
N GLY A 229 -14.79 1.16 12.06
CA GLY A 229 -15.82 2.18 11.78
C GLY A 229 -16.75 1.79 10.62
N ASN A 230 -17.91 2.45 10.53
CA ASN A 230 -19.00 2.00 9.65
C ASN A 230 -18.83 2.37 8.17
N GLY A 231 -18.01 3.38 7.85
CA GLY A 231 -17.79 3.85 6.47
C GLY A 231 -19.03 4.44 5.78
N SER A 232 -18.94 4.56 4.45
CA SER A 232 -20.01 5.07 3.57
C SER A 232 -20.05 4.28 2.25
N GLU A 233 -21.18 4.32 1.55
CA GLU A 233 -21.26 3.81 0.17
C GLU A 233 -20.52 4.74 -0.80
N ASN A 234 -20.47 6.04 -0.50
CA ASN A 234 -19.58 6.96 -1.21
C ASN A 234 -18.17 6.81 -0.66
N CYS A 235 -17.41 5.84 -1.20
CA CYS A 235 -16.10 5.46 -0.67
C CYS A 235 -15.01 5.24 -1.71
N LEU A 236 -15.29 5.44 -3.02
CA LEU A 236 -14.37 5.15 -4.11
C LEU A 236 -13.30 6.26 -4.27
N PHE A 237 -12.43 6.32 -3.26
CA PHE A 237 -11.34 7.28 -3.14
C PHE A 237 -9.98 6.57 -3.12
N LEU A 238 -8.96 7.30 -3.57
CA LEU A 238 -7.56 6.91 -3.47
C LEU A 238 -6.73 8.00 -2.81
N ASN A 239 -5.55 7.62 -2.33
CA ASN A 239 -4.58 8.53 -1.71
C ASN A 239 -3.25 8.44 -2.44
N ILE A 240 -2.52 9.54 -2.57
CA ILE A 240 -1.26 9.64 -3.32
C ILE A 240 -0.18 10.26 -2.44
N TRP A 241 0.98 9.61 -2.37
CA TRP A 241 2.23 10.15 -1.83
C TRP A 241 3.28 10.21 -2.95
N THR A 242 3.89 11.36 -3.17
CA THR A 242 4.89 11.54 -4.23
C THR A 242 6.05 12.44 -3.78
N PRO A 243 7.30 12.14 -4.18
CA PRO A 243 8.45 13.02 -3.95
C PRO A 243 8.60 14.11 -5.03
N TYR A 244 7.84 14.06 -6.12
CA TYR A 244 8.04 14.91 -7.30
C TYR A 244 6.71 15.39 -7.90
N LEU A 245 6.61 16.68 -8.19
CA LEU A 245 5.48 17.29 -8.91
C LEU A 245 5.99 18.09 -10.12
N PRO A 246 5.60 17.72 -11.35
CA PRO A 246 6.04 18.41 -12.56
C PRO A 246 5.30 19.74 -12.77
N ALA A 247 5.97 20.72 -13.37
CA ALA A 247 5.40 22.00 -13.81
C ALA A 247 4.44 21.84 -14.99
N SER A 248 4.76 20.90 -15.88
CA SER A 248 3.95 20.59 -17.07
C SER A 248 2.92 19.52 -16.74
N SER A 249 1.71 19.66 -17.29
CA SER A 249 0.68 18.61 -17.28
C SER A 249 1.02 17.43 -18.19
N GLN A 250 2.07 17.56 -19.03
CA GLN A 250 2.64 16.52 -19.87
C GLN A 250 4.17 16.54 -19.70
N PRO A 251 4.69 16.00 -18.60
CA PRO A 251 6.13 15.99 -18.32
C PRO A 251 6.89 15.01 -19.24
N ALA A 252 8.21 15.21 -19.34
CA ALA A 252 9.06 14.25 -20.01
C ALA A 252 9.06 12.91 -19.24
N THR A 253 8.89 11.80 -19.95
CA THR A 253 8.83 10.46 -19.33
C THR A 253 10.08 10.11 -18.50
N SER A 254 11.24 10.68 -18.86
CA SER A 254 12.50 10.49 -18.15
C SER A 254 12.53 11.07 -16.73
N THR A 255 11.63 12.01 -16.39
CA THR A 255 11.56 12.59 -15.03
C THR A 255 10.50 11.92 -14.16
N LEU A 256 9.57 11.16 -14.77
CA LEU A 256 8.49 10.48 -14.07
C LEU A 256 9.01 9.31 -13.21
N LYS A 257 8.29 9.04 -12.13
CA LYS A 257 8.63 8.04 -11.12
C LYS A 257 7.76 6.79 -11.26
N PRO A 258 8.31 5.59 -11.04
CA PRO A 258 7.52 4.36 -10.93
C PRO A 258 6.38 4.49 -9.92
N VAL A 259 5.26 3.84 -10.19
CA VAL A 259 4.04 3.93 -9.39
C VAL A 259 3.76 2.60 -8.70
N LEU A 260 3.51 2.63 -7.40
CA LEU A 260 2.91 1.53 -6.65
C LEU A 260 1.42 1.81 -6.46
N VAL A 261 0.55 0.87 -6.83
CA VAL A 261 -0.87 0.89 -6.46
C VAL A 261 -1.13 -0.24 -5.46
N TRP A 262 -1.46 0.14 -4.23
CA TRP A 262 -1.71 -0.75 -3.11
C TRP A 262 -3.20 -1.05 -2.95
N ILE A 263 -3.52 -2.34 -2.88
CA ILE A 263 -4.86 -2.89 -2.63
C ILE A 263 -4.83 -3.54 -1.25
N HIS A 264 -5.62 -3.00 -0.32
CA HIS A 264 -5.62 -3.47 1.07
C HIS A 264 -6.27 -4.86 1.22
N GLY A 265 -5.93 -5.55 2.33
CA GLY A 265 -6.54 -6.81 2.72
C GLY A 265 -7.85 -6.64 3.50
N GLY A 266 -8.26 -7.69 4.23
CA GLY A 266 -9.47 -7.68 5.08
C GLY A 266 -10.57 -8.65 4.64
N ALA A 267 -10.19 -9.80 4.06
CA ALA A 267 -11.09 -10.89 3.64
C ALA A 267 -12.23 -10.46 2.69
N PHE A 268 -12.04 -9.34 1.97
CA PHE A 268 -13.08 -8.65 1.18
C PHE A 268 -14.28 -8.13 2.01
N LEU A 269 -14.17 -8.11 3.34
CA LEU A 269 -15.23 -7.71 4.27
C LEU A 269 -14.98 -6.36 4.93
N ASN A 270 -13.71 -6.03 5.19
CA ASN A 270 -13.26 -4.82 5.88
C ASN A 270 -11.92 -4.32 5.33
N GLY A 271 -11.44 -3.19 5.87
CA GLY A 271 -10.21 -2.52 5.47
C GLY A 271 -10.44 -1.13 4.88
N MET A 272 -9.36 -0.37 4.73
CA MET A 272 -9.41 1.01 4.25
C MET A 272 -8.06 1.43 3.65
N SER A 273 -8.09 2.34 2.68
CA SER A 273 -6.89 2.94 2.07
C SER A 273 -6.13 3.92 2.98
N SER A 274 -6.76 4.39 4.04
CA SER A 274 -6.24 5.34 5.02
C SER A 274 -5.50 4.69 6.19
N ASP A 275 -5.36 3.35 6.19
CA ASP A 275 -4.70 2.61 7.27
C ASP A 275 -3.25 3.10 7.46
N PRO A 276 -2.88 3.61 8.65
CA PRO A 276 -1.55 4.13 8.91
C PRO A 276 -0.44 3.08 8.79
N THR A 277 -0.78 1.78 8.83
CA THR A 277 0.13 0.65 8.61
C THR A 277 0.83 0.75 7.27
N PHE A 278 0.19 1.33 6.26
CA PHE A 278 0.75 1.48 4.91
C PHE A 278 0.70 2.93 4.40
N ASP A 279 0.93 3.90 5.29
CA ASP A 279 1.21 5.28 4.87
C ASP A 279 2.40 5.31 3.90
N GLY A 280 2.17 5.85 2.71
CA GLY A 280 3.12 5.80 1.61
C GLY A 280 4.31 6.76 1.71
N GLY A 281 4.36 7.66 2.71
CA GLY A 281 5.33 8.76 2.74
C GLY A 281 6.79 8.28 2.84
N ALA A 282 7.05 7.27 3.67
CA ALA A 282 8.39 6.72 3.84
C ALA A 282 8.86 5.98 2.57
N LEU A 283 8.00 5.13 1.99
CA LEU A 283 8.29 4.43 0.74
C LEU A 283 8.46 5.41 -0.44
N ALA A 284 7.68 6.49 -0.51
CA ALA A 284 7.77 7.49 -1.57
C ALA A 284 9.12 8.26 -1.52
N SER A 285 9.49 8.82 -0.36
CA SER A 285 10.74 9.57 -0.19
C SER A 285 11.98 8.70 -0.32
N ARG A 286 12.03 7.58 0.40
CA ARG A 286 13.19 6.68 0.40
C ARG A 286 13.30 5.90 -0.91
N GLY A 287 12.17 5.48 -1.47
CA GLY A 287 12.12 4.68 -2.68
C GLY A 287 12.20 5.49 -3.97
N ASP A 288 12.00 6.80 -3.94
CA ASP A 288 11.81 7.62 -5.17
C ASP A 288 10.72 7.04 -6.10
N VAL A 289 9.55 6.78 -5.52
CA VAL A 289 8.37 6.20 -6.18
C VAL A 289 7.11 7.00 -5.82
N VAL A 290 6.08 6.92 -6.66
CA VAL A 290 4.73 7.36 -6.29
C VAL A 290 4.00 6.20 -5.64
N VAL A 291 3.38 6.41 -4.49
CA VAL A 291 2.57 5.41 -3.79
C VAL A 291 1.12 5.82 -3.84
N ILE A 292 0.25 4.88 -4.20
CA ILE A 292 -1.20 5.04 -4.24
C ILE A 292 -1.84 3.96 -3.38
N THR A 293 -2.80 4.32 -2.54
CA THR A 293 -3.67 3.36 -1.84
C THR A 293 -5.12 3.57 -2.29
N ILE A 294 -5.88 2.49 -2.49
CA ILE A 294 -7.26 2.59 -2.98
C ILE A 294 -8.25 1.96 -2.00
N ASN A 295 -9.42 2.59 -1.83
CA ASN A 295 -10.60 1.89 -1.32
C ASN A 295 -11.23 1.10 -2.48
N TYR A 296 -12.02 0.08 -2.17
CA TYR A 296 -12.88 -0.61 -3.13
C TYR A 296 -14.09 -1.18 -2.37
N ARG A 297 -15.23 -1.40 -3.05
CA ARG A 297 -16.43 -1.92 -2.36
C ARG A 297 -16.18 -3.30 -1.76
N LEU A 298 -16.70 -3.50 -0.55
CA LEU A 298 -16.51 -4.68 0.28
C LEU A 298 -17.85 -5.39 0.54
N SER A 299 -17.77 -6.63 1.01
CA SER A 299 -18.90 -7.47 1.42
C SER A 299 -20.00 -7.50 0.35
N THR A 300 -21.25 -7.70 0.74
CA THR A 300 -22.39 -7.80 -0.16
C THR A 300 -22.47 -6.62 -1.14
N LEU A 301 -22.08 -5.40 -0.74
CA LEU A 301 -22.07 -4.22 -1.62
C LEU A 301 -21.02 -4.32 -2.75
N GLY A 302 -19.94 -5.06 -2.54
CA GLY A 302 -18.86 -5.28 -3.50
C GLY A 302 -19.02 -6.54 -4.35
N PHE A 303 -19.78 -7.55 -3.90
CA PHE A 303 -19.72 -8.90 -4.50
C PHE A 303 -21.09 -9.55 -4.78
N PHE A 304 -22.21 -8.92 -4.41
CA PHE A 304 -23.54 -9.49 -4.63
C PHE A 304 -23.87 -9.73 -6.11
N SER A 305 -24.35 -10.93 -6.43
CA SER A 305 -24.75 -11.31 -7.79
C SER A 305 -26.12 -11.99 -7.83
N LEU A 306 -26.83 -11.81 -8.95
CA LEU A 306 -28.10 -12.48 -9.27
C LEU A 306 -28.03 -13.06 -10.69
N PRO A 307 -28.71 -14.19 -10.96
CA PRO A 307 -28.77 -14.80 -12.28
C PRO A 307 -29.75 -14.08 -13.22
N ASP A 308 -29.62 -12.75 -13.36
CA ASP A 308 -30.44 -11.88 -14.25
C ASP A 308 -29.67 -11.36 -15.48
N GLY A 309 -28.37 -11.65 -15.57
CA GLY A 309 -27.46 -11.17 -16.62
C GLY A 309 -27.09 -9.69 -16.51
N LYS A 310 -27.44 -9.01 -15.41
CA LYS A 310 -27.17 -7.58 -15.18
C LYS A 310 -26.42 -7.35 -13.86
N THR A 311 -26.85 -8.03 -12.80
CA THR A 311 -26.30 -7.95 -11.45
C THR A 311 -25.20 -9.00 -11.31
N ASN A 312 -24.08 -8.78 -12.00
CA ASN A 312 -23.10 -9.86 -12.23
C ASN A 312 -22.05 -10.01 -11.12
N GLY A 313 -22.09 -9.20 -10.06
CA GLY A 313 -21.13 -9.27 -8.96
C GLY A 313 -19.76 -8.67 -9.30
N SER A 314 -18.74 -9.01 -8.51
CA SER A 314 -17.33 -8.58 -8.71
C SER A 314 -17.12 -7.06 -8.82
N TYR A 315 -17.99 -6.25 -8.21
CA TYR A 315 -17.91 -4.79 -8.26
C TYR A 315 -16.67 -4.23 -7.56
N GLY A 316 -16.22 -4.86 -6.47
CA GLY A 316 -14.95 -4.48 -5.82
C GLY A 316 -13.73 -4.65 -6.74
N ILE A 317 -13.76 -5.64 -7.65
CA ILE A 317 -12.73 -5.83 -8.68
C ILE A 317 -12.85 -4.75 -9.76
N SER A 318 -14.07 -4.47 -10.22
CA SER A 318 -14.33 -3.36 -11.15
C SER A 318 -13.82 -2.03 -10.59
N ASP A 319 -13.98 -1.79 -9.29
CA ASP A 319 -13.48 -0.60 -8.61
C ASP A 319 -11.95 -0.50 -8.67
N ALA A 320 -11.23 -1.60 -8.46
CA ALA A 320 -9.77 -1.64 -8.60
C ALA A 320 -9.33 -1.37 -10.04
N VAL A 321 -10.03 -1.92 -11.05
CA VAL A 321 -9.76 -1.63 -12.47
C VAL A 321 -10.03 -0.15 -12.80
N THR A 322 -11.13 0.41 -12.32
CA THR A 322 -11.45 1.83 -12.48
C THR A 322 -10.38 2.73 -11.86
N ALA A 323 -9.86 2.37 -10.68
CA ALA A 323 -8.74 3.08 -10.07
C ALA A 323 -7.47 3.00 -10.94
N LEU A 324 -7.16 1.84 -11.53
CA LEU A 324 -6.03 1.71 -12.46
C LEU A 324 -6.21 2.53 -13.73
N GLN A 325 -7.43 2.61 -14.28
CA GLN A 325 -7.75 3.48 -15.41
C GLN A 325 -7.56 4.97 -15.05
N TRP A 326 -7.98 5.37 -13.85
CA TRP A 326 -7.71 6.71 -13.34
C TRP A 326 -6.20 6.98 -13.24
N VAL A 327 -5.41 6.02 -12.73
CA VAL A 327 -3.95 6.12 -12.65
C VAL A 327 -3.35 6.32 -14.04
N GLN A 328 -3.74 5.52 -15.03
CA GLN A 328 -3.29 5.65 -16.41
C GLN A 328 -3.56 7.06 -16.98
N GLN A 329 -4.71 7.65 -16.64
CA GLN A 329 -5.13 8.94 -17.17
C GLN A 329 -4.47 10.14 -16.47
N TYR A 330 -4.27 10.09 -15.15
CA TYR A 330 -3.98 11.29 -14.36
C TYR A 330 -2.62 11.29 -13.63
N ILE A 331 -1.97 10.14 -13.43
CA ILE A 331 -0.85 10.04 -12.49
C ILE A 331 0.40 10.82 -12.91
N SER A 332 0.55 11.09 -14.22
CA SER A 332 1.67 11.91 -14.74
C SER A 332 1.72 13.30 -14.12
N ALA A 333 0.57 13.90 -13.80
CA ALA A 333 0.52 15.21 -13.15
C ALA A 333 1.00 15.19 -11.68
N PHE A 334 1.04 14.02 -11.07
CA PHE A 334 1.57 13.78 -9.72
C PHE A 334 3.01 13.21 -9.76
N GLY A 335 3.65 13.29 -10.94
CA GLY A 335 5.03 12.83 -11.13
C GLY A 335 5.17 11.31 -11.31
N GLY A 336 4.07 10.56 -11.47
CA GLY A 336 4.11 9.12 -11.68
C GLY A 336 4.13 8.72 -13.16
N ASP A 337 4.77 7.61 -13.48
CA ASP A 337 4.88 7.05 -14.82
C ASP A 337 3.78 6.00 -15.06
N PRO A 338 2.76 6.28 -15.90
CA PRO A 338 1.68 5.33 -16.16
C PRO A 338 2.16 4.04 -16.86
N ALA A 339 3.33 4.07 -17.52
CA ALA A 339 3.91 2.88 -18.13
C ALA A 339 4.67 1.99 -17.14
N ARG A 340 4.97 2.49 -15.93
CA ARG A 340 5.69 1.76 -14.86
C ARG A 340 4.85 1.65 -13.59
N VAL A 341 3.63 1.15 -13.75
CA VAL A 341 2.73 0.81 -12.63
C VAL A 341 3.03 -0.60 -12.13
N THR A 342 3.19 -0.74 -10.81
CA THR A 342 3.23 -2.00 -10.08
C THR A 342 2.01 -2.08 -9.18
N ILE A 343 1.20 -3.12 -9.32
CA ILE A 343 0.11 -3.40 -8.36
C ILE A 343 0.63 -4.26 -7.22
N SER A 344 0.16 -4.02 -6.00
CA SER A 344 0.56 -4.79 -4.83
C SER A 344 -0.61 -4.91 -3.88
N GLY A 345 -0.68 -6.01 -3.15
CA GLY A 345 -1.67 -6.17 -2.09
C GLY A 345 -1.27 -7.26 -1.12
N GLN A 346 -1.96 -7.27 0.02
CA GLN A 346 -1.78 -8.26 1.08
C GLN A 346 -3.09 -8.98 1.39
N SER A 347 -3.03 -10.28 1.67
CA SER A 347 -4.23 -11.09 1.98
C SER A 347 -5.28 -11.03 0.86
N ALA A 348 -6.53 -10.66 1.15
CA ALA A 348 -7.55 -10.39 0.13
C ALA A 348 -7.11 -9.37 -0.95
N GLY A 349 -6.22 -8.43 -0.62
CA GLY A 349 -5.60 -7.53 -1.58
C GLY A 349 -4.64 -8.26 -2.52
N ALA A 350 -3.90 -9.26 -2.02
CA ALA A 350 -3.07 -10.13 -2.86
C ALA A 350 -3.94 -11.06 -3.74
N ALA A 351 -5.07 -11.56 -3.23
CA ALA A 351 -6.06 -12.28 -4.05
C ALA A 351 -6.66 -11.38 -5.14
N SER A 352 -6.87 -10.10 -4.86
CA SER A 352 -7.28 -9.10 -5.86
C SER A 352 -6.19 -8.90 -6.91
N VAL A 353 -4.92 -8.77 -6.52
CA VAL A 353 -3.79 -8.70 -7.45
C VAL A 353 -3.72 -9.96 -8.31
N ARG A 354 -3.86 -11.15 -7.73
CA ARG A 354 -3.91 -12.42 -8.47
C ARG A 354 -5.03 -12.40 -9.50
N LEU A 355 -6.23 -11.99 -9.12
CA LEU A 355 -7.36 -11.90 -10.04
C LEU A 355 -7.09 -10.90 -11.17
N LEU A 356 -6.53 -9.73 -10.85
CA LEU A 356 -6.20 -8.69 -11.84
C LEU A 356 -5.13 -9.16 -12.85
N LEU A 357 -4.25 -10.10 -12.49
CA LEU A 357 -3.36 -10.75 -13.48
C LEU A 357 -4.15 -11.46 -14.58
N GLY A 358 -5.31 -12.04 -14.27
CA GLY A 358 -6.17 -12.75 -15.23
C GLY A 358 -7.33 -11.92 -15.79
N SER A 359 -7.51 -10.67 -15.36
CA SER A 359 -8.67 -9.85 -15.71
C SER A 359 -8.46 -9.13 -17.05
N PRO A 360 -9.26 -9.41 -18.10
CA PRO A 360 -9.09 -8.77 -19.41
C PRO A 360 -9.03 -7.23 -19.40
N PRO A 361 -9.91 -6.50 -18.67
CA PRO A 361 -9.85 -5.04 -18.65
C PRO A 361 -8.68 -4.47 -17.83
N ALA A 362 -7.99 -5.29 -17.02
CA ALA A 362 -6.82 -4.88 -16.24
C ALA A 362 -5.50 -5.10 -17.00
N ILE A 363 -5.46 -6.06 -17.94
CA ILE A 363 -4.25 -6.38 -18.72
C ILE A 363 -3.82 -5.14 -19.52
N GLY A 364 -2.57 -4.73 -19.31
CA GLY A 364 -1.99 -3.54 -19.94
C GLY A 364 -2.04 -2.28 -19.07
N LEU A 365 -2.73 -2.29 -17.93
CA LEU A 365 -2.75 -1.16 -16.98
C LEU A 365 -1.60 -1.18 -15.97
N PHE A 366 -0.80 -2.25 -15.94
CA PHE A 366 0.35 -2.41 -15.05
C PHE A 366 1.44 -3.28 -15.68
N ALA A 367 2.65 -3.17 -15.14
CA ALA A 367 3.87 -3.81 -15.64
C ALA A 367 4.59 -4.65 -14.56
N GLY A 368 4.19 -4.53 -13.29
CA GLY A 368 4.64 -5.35 -12.18
C GLY A 368 3.49 -5.74 -11.23
N ALA A 369 3.64 -6.86 -10.52
CA ALA A 369 2.71 -7.30 -9.50
C ALA A 369 3.43 -7.86 -8.27
N ILE A 370 2.95 -7.54 -7.06
CA ILE A 370 3.46 -8.07 -5.78
C ILE A 370 2.29 -8.69 -5.00
N LEU A 371 2.40 -9.98 -4.67
CA LEU A 371 1.39 -10.73 -3.94
C LEU A 371 1.94 -11.08 -2.55
N GLN A 372 1.48 -10.37 -1.52
CA GLN A 372 1.92 -10.57 -0.13
C GLN A 372 0.91 -11.45 0.62
N SER A 373 1.28 -12.69 0.92
CA SER A 373 0.41 -13.69 1.58
C SER A 373 -0.94 -13.84 0.87
N ASP A 374 -0.90 -14.23 -0.41
CA ASP A 374 -2.11 -14.52 -1.20
C ASP A 374 -2.83 -15.76 -0.64
N PRO A 375 -4.10 -15.66 -0.20
CA PRO A 375 -4.88 -16.78 0.29
C PRO A 375 -5.39 -17.63 -0.89
N VAL A 376 -4.50 -18.07 -1.77
CA VAL A 376 -4.78 -18.95 -2.93
C VAL A 376 -5.02 -20.39 -2.48
N GLY A 377 -5.74 -20.59 -1.38
CA GLY A 377 -5.87 -21.87 -0.69
C GLY A 377 -7.10 -22.68 -1.05
N THR A 378 -7.41 -23.63 -0.17
CA THR A 378 -8.64 -24.44 -0.19
C THR A 378 -9.44 -24.21 1.11
N GLY A 379 -10.51 -24.97 1.34
CA GLY A 379 -11.37 -24.78 2.51
C GLY A 379 -12.03 -23.40 2.47
N GLN A 380 -11.82 -22.59 3.51
CA GLN A 380 -12.41 -21.25 3.63
C GLN A 380 -11.91 -20.26 2.58
N SER A 381 -10.73 -20.48 2.00
CA SER A 381 -10.17 -19.63 0.94
C SER A 381 -10.49 -20.13 -0.47
N ALA A 382 -11.15 -21.29 -0.61
CA ALA A 382 -11.53 -21.84 -1.91
C ALA A 382 -12.31 -20.84 -2.80
N PRO A 383 -13.25 -20.02 -2.29
CA PRO A 383 -13.95 -19.02 -3.11
C PRO A 383 -13.05 -17.93 -3.71
N TRP A 384 -11.84 -17.73 -3.16
CA TRP A 384 -10.88 -16.78 -3.69
C TRP A 384 -9.90 -17.44 -4.67
N THR A 385 -9.74 -18.76 -4.62
CA THR A 385 -8.90 -19.55 -5.54
C THR A 385 -9.66 -19.93 -6.79
N TYR A 386 -10.84 -20.53 -6.60
CA TYR A 386 -11.73 -21.01 -7.64
C TYR A 386 -12.99 -20.14 -7.67
N TYR A 387 -13.12 -19.32 -8.70
CA TYR A 387 -14.19 -18.36 -8.86
C TYR A 387 -15.48 -19.09 -9.28
N SER A 388 -16.50 -19.00 -8.43
CA SER A 388 -17.83 -19.55 -8.68
C SER A 388 -18.51 -18.86 -9.86
N THR A 389 -19.34 -19.58 -10.61
CA THR A 389 -20.30 -18.94 -11.51
C THR A 389 -21.37 -18.19 -10.70
N ILE A 390 -22.06 -17.23 -11.32
CA ILE A 390 -23.17 -16.52 -10.68
C ILE A 390 -24.24 -17.49 -10.15
N GLU A 391 -24.51 -18.58 -10.86
CA GLU A 391 -25.48 -19.60 -10.42
C GLU A 391 -25.00 -20.38 -9.19
N GLN A 392 -23.70 -20.69 -9.12
CA GLN A 392 -23.11 -21.33 -7.94
C GLN A 392 -23.12 -20.40 -6.73
N GLU A 393 -22.76 -19.12 -6.92
CA GLU A 393 -22.81 -18.12 -5.85
C GLU A 393 -24.25 -17.89 -5.37
N PHE A 394 -25.22 -17.92 -6.29
CA PHE A 394 -26.62 -17.76 -5.93
C PHE A 394 -27.07 -18.81 -4.90
N ASN A 395 -26.68 -20.06 -5.15
CA ASN A 395 -27.02 -21.19 -4.29
C ASN A 395 -26.20 -21.22 -2.98
N THR A 396 -25.00 -20.64 -2.99
CA THR A 396 -24.08 -20.67 -1.84
C THR A 396 -24.38 -19.55 -0.84
N SER A 397 -24.54 -18.31 -1.33
CA SER A 397 -24.63 -17.13 -0.46
C SER A 397 -25.85 -16.26 -0.77
N THR A 398 -26.13 -15.95 -2.05
CA THR A 398 -27.16 -14.96 -2.42
C THR A 398 -28.54 -15.36 -1.91
N LYS A 399 -28.91 -16.64 -2.01
CA LYS A 399 -30.21 -17.11 -1.49
C LYS A 399 -30.36 -16.85 0.00
N GLY A 400 -29.32 -17.11 0.79
CA GLY A 400 -29.30 -16.82 2.23
C GLY A 400 -29.41 -15.32 2.52
N ILE A 401 -28.75 -14.47 1.73
CA ILE A 401 -28.88 -13.01 1.82
C ILE A 401 -30.33 -12.57 1.55
N LEU A 402 -30.97 -13.10 0.51
CA LEU A 402 -32.36 -12.81 0.18
C LEU A 402 -33.32 -13.27 1.29
N GLU A 403 -33.06 -14.41 1.93
CA GLU A 403 -33.83 -14.91 3.07
C GLU A 403 -33.68 -14.01 4.30
N LEU A 404 -32.45 -13.64 4.67
CA LEU A 404 -32.16 -12.80 5.84
C LEU A 404 -32.67 -11.36 5.69
N THR A 405 -32.71 -10.84 4.48
CA THR A 405 -33.26 -9.51 4.18
C THR A 405 -34.77 -9.49 4.01
N GLY A 406 -35.42 -10.67 3.91
CA GLY A 406 -36.83 -10.79 3.54
C GLY A 406 -37.13 -10.45 2.07
N CYS A 407 -36.09 -10.33 1.25
CA CYS A 407 -36.20 -10.02 -0.18
C CYS A 407 -36.47 -11.26 -1.06
N ASN A 408 -36.83 -12.40 -0.45
CA ASN A 408 -37.16 -13.66 -1.13
C ASN A 408 -38.68 -13.91 -1.29
N ALA A 409 -39.54 -12.92 -1.01
CA ALA A 409 -41.01 -13.05 -1.05
C ALA A 409 -41.56 -13.39 -2.46
N THR A 410 -40.75 -13.24 -3.49
CA THR A 410 -41.07 -13.49 -4.90
C THR A 410 -39.88 -14.16 -5.60
N SER A 411 -40.15 -14.90 -6.67
CA SER A 411 -39.14 -15.44 -7.58
C SER A 411 -38.74 -14.44 -8.69
N ASP A 412 -39.39 -13.27 -8.75
CA ASP A 412 -39.02 -12.20 -9.68
C ASP A 412 -37.73 -11.51 -9.23
N VAL A 413 -36.64 -11.79 -9.93
CA VAL A 413 -35.29 -11.28 -9.65
C VAL A 413 -35.23 -9.74 -9.66
N THR A 414 -36.07 -9.07 -10.45
CA THR A 414 -36.12 -7.59 -10.48
C THR A 414 -36.66 -7.03 -9.16
N GLN A 415 -37.67 -7.70 -8.60
CA GLN A 415 -38.25 -7.32 -7.30
C GLN A 415 -37.28 -7.66 -6.16
N GLN A 416 -36.60 -8.80 -6.23
CA GLN A 416 -35.54 -9.17 -5.28
C GLN A 416 -34.43 -8.10 -5.26
N LEU A 417 -33.91 -7.74 -6.44
CA LEU A 417 -32.88 -6.70 -6.58
C LEU A 417 -33.35 -5.36 -6.01
N SER A 418 -34.58 -4.94 -6.34
CA SER A 418 -35.15 -3.68 -5.86
C SER A 418 -35.25 -3.66 -4.33
N CYS A 419 -35.63 -4.79 -3.72
CA CYS A 419 -35.68 -4.94 -2.28
C CYS A 419 -34.29 -4.85 -1.64
N VAL A 420 -33.28 -5.57 -2.16
CA VAL A 420 -31.91 -5.53 -1.61
C VAL A 420 -31.28 -4.14 -1.80
N LYS A 421 -31.52 -3.48 -2.94
CA LYS A 421 -31.09 -2.09 -3.17
C LYS A 421 -31.66 -1.11 -2.14
N ALA A 422 -32.85 -1.37 -1.60
CA ALA A 422 -33.50 -0.53 -0.58
C ALA A 422 -33.10 -0.87 0.87
N TYR A 423 -32.35 -1.96 1.09
CA TYR A 423 -31.95 -2.40 2.43
C TYR A 423 -30.89 -1.46 3.04
N ASP A 424 -30.83 -1.36 4.37
CA ASP A 424 -29.81 -0.55 5.04
C ASP A 424 -28.39 -1.10 4.72
N PRO A 425 -27.45 -0.27 4.25
CA PRO A 425 -26.15 -0.77 3.79
C PRO A 425 -25.33 -1.39 4.91
N LEU A 426 -25.39 -0.83 6.13
CA LEU A 426 -24.61 -1.32 7.25
C LEU A 426 -25.16 -2.66 7.76
N GLN A 427 -26.49 -2.80 7.82
CA GLN A 427 -27.13 -4.08 8.13
C GLN A 427 -26.87 -5.13 7.05
N LEU A 428 -26.88 -4.74 5.77
CA LEU A 428 -26.65 -5.65 4.65
C LEU A 428 -25.25 -6.29 4.67
N VAL A 429 -24.23 -5.51 4.99
CA VAL A 429 -22.84 -6.02 5.07
C VAL A 429 -22.55 -6.73 6.39
N GLY A 430 -23.44 -6.62 7.38
CA GLY A 430 -23.34 -7.22 8.72
C GLY A 430 -24.19 -8.48 8.92
N LEU A 431 -24.78 -9.03 7.86
CA LEU A 431 -25.55 -10.27 7.92
C LEU A 431 -24.67 -11.47 8.30
N SER A 432 -25.27 -12.53 8.84
CA SER A 432 -24.57 -13.80 9.10
C SER A 432 -24.18 -14.56 7.83
N THR A 433 -24.75 -14.18 6.69
CA THR A 433 -24.38 -14.65 5.34
C THR A 433 -24.20 -13.43 4.46
N VAL A 434 -23.04 -13.32 3.82
CA VAL A 434 -22.65 -12.18 2.96
C VAL A 434 -21.94 -12.70 1.72
N ALA A 435 -21.92 -11.90 0.66
CA ALA A 435 -21.10 -12.18 -0.52
C ALA A 435 -19.74 -11.51 -0.32
N ASN A 436 -18.65 -12.26 -0.37
CA ASN A 436 -17.28 -11.73 -0.17
C ASN A 436 -16.25 -12.40 -1.10
N ALA A 437 -16.70 -12.91 -2.23
CA ALA A 437 -15.85 -13.53 -3.23
C ALA A 437 -16.22 -13.01 -4.63
N PRO A 438 -15.23 -12.86 -5.53
CA PRO A 438 -15.50 -12.60 -6.92
C PRO A 438 -16.18 -13.81 -7.58
N VAL A 439 -17.02 -13.52 -8.56
CA VAL A 439 -17.70 -14.53 -9.39
C VAL A 439 -17.32 -14.36 -10.85
N VAL A 440 -17.45 -15.43 -11.63
CA VAL A 440 -17.29 -15.39 -13.10
C VAL A 440 -18.41 -14.56 -13.72
N ASP A 441 -18.15 -13.26 -13.85
CA ASP A 441 -19.08 -12.24 -14.32
C ASP A 441 -19.05 -12.03 -15.85
N GLY A 442 -18.09 -12.66 -16.53
CA GLY A 442 -17.90 -12.58 -17.98
C GLY A 442 -17.26 -11.29 -18.48
N THR A 443 -16.92 -10.35 -17.60
CA THR A 443 -16.32 -9.05 -17.94
C THR A 443 -14.98 -8.84 -17.25
N TYR A 444 -14.97 -8.80 -15.91
CA TYR A 444 -13.77 -8.62 -15.09
C TYR A 444 -13.18 -9.97 -14.69
N VAL A 445 -14.01 -11.00 -14.53
CA VAL A 445 -13.62 -12.37 -14.22
C VAL A 445 -14.21 -13.27 -15.30
N THR A 446 -13.33 -13.83 -16.14
CA THR A 446 -13.74 -14.61 -17.33
C THR A 446 -13.35 -16.07 -17.27
N THR A 447 -12.59 -16.46 -16.25
CA THR A 447 -12.13 -17.82 -16.00
C THR A 447 -12.50 -18.21 -14.57
N THR A 448 -12.58 -19.52 -14.28
CA THR A 448 -12.90 -20.05 -12.94
C THR A 448 -11.69 -20.08 -12.02
N GLU A 449 -10.50 -19.75 -12.51
CA GLU A 449 -9.24 -19.66 -11.77
C GLU A 449 -8.24 -18.84 -12.59
N LEU A 450 -7.06 -18.53 -12.03
CA LEU A 450 -5.98 -17.90 -12.80
C LEU A 450 -5.48 -18.88 -13.87
N PRO A 451 -5.47 -18.52 -15.18
CA PRO A 451 -5.10 -19.46 -16.24
C PRO A 451 -3.58 -19.69 -16.29
N LEU A 452 -3.10 -20.64 -15.47
CA LEU A 452 -1.68 -20.93 -15.26
C LEU A 452 -1.09 -21.95 -16.25
N THR A 453 -1.86 -22.45 -17.20
CA THR A 453 -1.40 -23.38 -18.25
C THR A 453 -1.02 -22.68 -19.57
N GLY A 454 -1.09 -21.35 -19.60
CA GLY A 454 -0.87 -20.54 -20.81
C GLY A 454 -2.06 -20.49 -21.76
N THR A 455 -3.20 -21.08 -21.41
CA THR A 455 -4.45 -21.04 -22.19
C THR A 455 -5.48 -20.13 -21.50
N GLY A 456 -5.35 -18.81 -21.64
CA GLY A 456 -6.31 -17.85 -21.10
C GLY A 456 -5.77 -16.42 -21.02
N PRO A 457 -6.61 -15.46 -20.57
CA PRO A 457 -6.18 -14.10 -20.34
C PRO A 457 -5.21 -14.05 -19.15
N LEU A 458 -3.97 -13.64 -19.39
CA LEU A 458 -2.97 -13.46 -18.34
C LEU A 458 -2.02 -12.31 -18.68
N ALA A 459 -1.77 -11.44 -17.70
CA ALA A 459 -0.84 -10.33 -17.82
C ALA A 459 0.61 -10.84 -17.87
N ASN A 460 1.31 -10.60 -18.98
CA ASN A 460 2.73 -10.88 -19.10
C ASN A 460 3.57 -9.75 -18.47
N VAL A 461 3.72 -9.80 -17.15
CA VAL A 461 4.37 -8.78 -16.30
C VAL A 461 5.46 -9.38 -15.41
N ASN A 462 6.14 -8.56 -14.63
CA ASN A 462 7.07 -9.03 -13.60
C ASN A 462 6.33 -9.29 -12.29
N VAL A 463 6.58 -10.42 -11.63
CA VAL A 463 5.81 -10.85 -10.46
C VAL A 463 6.73 -11.16 -9.28
N MET A 464 6.36 -10.69 -8.09
CA MET A 464 6.95 -11.09 -6.82
C MET A 464 5.84 -11.69 -5.94
N ILE A 465 6.06 -12.88 -5.41
CA ILE A 465 5.12 -13.61 -4.55
C ILE A 465 5.82 -13.89 -3.22
N GLY A 466 5.11 -13.84 -2.12
CA GLY A 466 5.66 -14.38 -0.88
C GLY A 466 4.66 -14.51 0.23
N ASN A 467 5.10 -15.14 1.32
CA ASN A 467 4.29 -15.45 2.48
C ASN A 467 5.07 -15.16 3.75
N MET A 468 4.39 -15.12 4.88
CA MET A 468 4.99 -15.24 6.20
C MET A 468 5.27 -16.72 6.48
N ARG A 469 6.24 -17.03 7.36
CA ARG A 469 6.52 -18.43 7.74
C ARG A 469 5.28 -19.13 8.33
N ASP A 470 4.48 -18.39 9.09
CA ASP A 470 3.37 -18.90 9.88
C ASP A 470 2.08 -18.10 9.64
N ASP A 471 1.75 -17.73 8.38
CA ASP A 471 0.56 -16.94 8.05
C ASP A 471 -0.72 -17.46 8.74
N GLY A 472 -0.94 -18.77 8.69
CA GLY A 472 -2.12 -19.41 9.25
C GLY A 472 -2.26 -19.23 10.76
N ALA A 473 -1.17 -18.97 11.49
CA ALA A 473 -1.19 -18.81 12.94
C ALA A 473 -2.07 -17.64 13.39
N ALA A 474 -2.21 -16.57 12.61
CA ALA A 474 -3.11 -15.46 12.96
C ALA A 474 -4.58 -15.71 12.55
N LEU A 475 -4.86 -16.72 11.73
CA LEU A 475 -6.18 -16.88 11.10
C LEU A 475 -6.99 -18.06 11.63
N ILE A 476 -6.42 -18.84 12.54
CA ILE A 476 -7.12 -19.96 13.19
C ILE A 476 -7.41 -19.64 14.65
N ALA A 477 -8.43 -20.31 15.21
CA ALA A 477 -8.70 -20.24 16.63
C ALA A 477 -7.56 -20.90 17.44
N TYR A 478 -7.24 -20.32 18.58
CA TYR A 478 -6.35 -20.95 19.55
C TYR A 478 -7.08 -22.14 20.23
N PRO A 479 -6.50 -23.35 20.28
CA PRO A 479 -7.14 -24.53 20.86
C PRO A 479 -7.49 -24.36 22.34
N SER A 480 -8.65 -24.90 22.72
CA SER A 480 -9.06 -25.00 24.12
C SER A 480 -8.34 -26.15 24.84
N GLU A 481 -8.28 -26.11 26.17
CA GLU A 481 -7.68 -27.21 26.95
C GLU A 481 -8.42 -28.53 26.69
N GLY A 482 -7.67 -29.58 26.36
CA GLY A 482 -8.20 -30.90 26.03
C GLY A 482 -8.73 -31.06 24.60
N GLU A 483 -8.71 -30.01 23.78
CA GLU A 483 -9.08 -30.09 22.37
C GLU A 483 -8.14 -31.03 21.62
N SER A 484 -8.70 -31.89 20.78
CA SER A 484 -7.91 -32.88 20.04
C SER A 484 -7.23 -32.24 18.82
N LEU A 485 -6.06 -32.76 18.43
CA LEU A 485 -5.39 -32.36 17.20
C LEU A 485 -6.32 -32.45 15.98
N LEU A 486 -7.16 -33.49 15.94
CA LEU A 486 -8.07 -33.74 14.83
C LEU A 486 -9.12 -32.62 14.73
N ASP A 487 -9.78 -32.26 15.83
CA ASP A 487 -10.82 -31.22 15.83
C ASP A 487 -10.23 -29.85 15.50
N SER A 488 -9.09 -29.51 16.10
CA SER A 488 -8.39 -28.27 15.80
C SER A 488 -7.91 -28.22 14.35
N ALA A 489 -7.44 -29.33 13.78
CA ALA A 489 -7.00 -29.41 12.39
C ALA A 489 -8.17 -29.30 11.39
N ILE A 490 -9.34 -29.89 11.71
CA ILE A 490 -10.58 -29.71 10.93
C ILE A 490 -10.95 -28.23 10.88
N SER A 491 -10.97 -27.57 12.04
CA SER A 491 -11.27 -26.13 12.14
C SER A 491 -10.25 -25.27 11.37
N ALA A 492 -8.96 -25.56 11.54
CA ALA A 492 -7.86 -24.80 10.96
C ALA A 492 -7.77 -24.90 9.43
N THR A 493 -8.12 -26.05 8.85
CA THR A 493 -8.01 -26.31 7.41
C THR A 493 -9.33 -26.16 6.66
N GLY A 494 -10.47 -26.25 7.37
CA GLY A 494 -11.79 -26.37 6.76
C GLY A 494 -12.03 -27.71 6.04
N TYR A 495 -11.15 -28.70 6.23
CA TYR A 495 -11.29 -30.01 5.59
C TYR A 495 -12.25 -30.93 6.34
N THR A 496 -12.76 -31.94 5.62
CA THR A 496 -13.60 -32.96 6.24
C THR A 496 -12.78 -33.82 7.23
N ASN A 497 -13.45 -34.35 8.25
CA ASN A 497 -12.84 -35.25 9.23
C ASN A 497 -12.04 -36.39 8.57
N PHE A 498 -12.60 -37.02 7.53
CA PHE A 498 -11.92 -38.09 6.79
C PHE A 498 -10.60 -37.61 6.15
N SER A 499 -10.62 -36.43 5.52
CA SER A 499 -9.44 -35.86 4.87
C SER A 499 -8.35 -35.55 5.89
N VAL A 500 -8.71 -34.92 7.02
CA VAL A 500 -7.77 -34.60 8.09
C VAL A 500 -7.18 -35.87 8.71
N GLN A 501 -7.99 -36.90 8.99
CA GLN A 501 -7.47 -38.19 9.48
C GLN A 501 -6.48 -38.81 8.50
N SER A 502 -6.77 -38.77 7.20
CA SER A 502 -5.85 -39.24 6.16
C SER A 502 -4.53 -38.46 6.19
N ILE A 503 -4.58 -37.13 6.28
CA ILE A 503 -3.39 -36.27 6.34
C ILE A 503 -2.58 -36.56 7.62
N LEU A 504 -3.22 -36.59 8.79
CA LEU A 504 -2.54 -36.85 10.05
C LEU A 504 -1.91 -38.25 10.11
N SER A 505 -2.51 -39.25 9.46
CA SER A 505 -1.96 -40.61 9.39
C SER A 505 -0.61 -40.71 8.67
N THR A 506 -0.25 -39.71 7.86
CA THR A 506 1.06 -39.64 7.19
C THR A 506 2.21 -39.35 8.15
N GLY A 507 1.93 -38.77 9.33
CA GLY A 507 2.95 -38.32 10.28
C GLY A 507 3.72 -37.06 9.87
N LEU A 508 3.33 -36.38 8.79
CA LEU A 508 4.05 -35.21 8.24
C LEU A 508 3.84 -33.90 9.03
N PHE A 509 2.84 -33.87 9.92
CA PHE A 509 2.52 -32.78 10.84
C PHE A 509 2.72 -33.24 12.29
N PRO A 510 3.97 -33.46 12.74
CA PRO A 510 4.22 -33.89 14.11
C PRO A 510 3.83 -32.79 15.09
N VAL A 511 3.14 -33.18 16.16
CA VAL A 511 2.83 -32.31 17.30
C VAL A 511 4.06 -32.24 18.21
N PRO A 512 4.56 -31.04 18.56
CA PRO A 512 5.61 -30.89 19.57
C PRO A 512 5.23 -31.54 20.91
N ARG A 513 6.22 -31.81 21.75
CA ARG A 513 6.01 -32.37 23.11
C ARG A 513 6.49 -31.38 24.16
N GLY A 514 5.89 -30.20 24.15
CA GLY A 514 6.16 -29.14 25.10
C GLY A 514 5.43 -29.36 26.42
N SER A 515 5.58 -28.39 27.33
CA SER A 515 4.84 -28.36 28.59
C SER A 515 3.42 -27.79 28.44
N ASN A 516 3.10 -27.22 27.28
CA ASN A 516 1.82 -26.60 26.98
C ASN A 516 1.16 -27.32 25.80
N SER A 517 0.26 -28.25 26.12
CA SER A 517 -0.39 -29.10 25.13
C SER A 517 -1.26 -28.33 24.13
N THR A 518 -1.88 -27.20 24.52
CA THR A 518 -2.67 -26.39 23.59
C THR A 518 -1.77 -25.64 22.62
N LEU A 519 -0.61 -25.16 23.07
CA LEU A 519 0.40 -24.56 22.18
C LEU A 519 1.00 -25.60 21.22
N ASP A 520 1.23 -26.82 21.69
CA ASP A 520 1.72 -27.91 20.84
C ASP A 520 0.73 -28.22 19.71
N VAL A 521 -0.57 -28.34 20.04
CA VAL A 521 -1.63 -28.53 19.03
C VAL A 521 -1.70 -27.32 18.09
N PHE A 522 -1.68 -26.09 18.64
CA PHE A 522 -1.70 -24.86 17.86
C PHE A 522 -0.53 -24.78 16.89
N ASN A 523 0.67 -25.20 17.29
CA ASN A 523 1.85 -25.20 16.42
C ASN A 523 1.62 -26.07 15.18
N ALA A 524 1.13 -27.30 15.38
CA ALA A 524 0.84 -28.21 14.28
C ALA A 524 -0.29 -27.67 13.38
N THR A 525 -1.37 -27.15 13.95
CA THR A 525 -2.52 -26.67 13.17
C THR A 525 -2.26 -25.33 12.49
N ALA A 526 -1.44 -24.44 13.07
CA ALA A 526 -0.99 -23.20 12.42
C ALA A 526 -0.15 -23.47 11.18
N ARG A 527 0.73 -24.49 11.24
CA ARG A 527 1.48 -24.98 10.08
C ARG A 527 0.53 -25.53 9.01
N MET A 528 -0.42 -26.38 9.40
CA MET A 528 -1.42 -26.91 8.47
C MET A 528 -2.24 -25.79 7.81
N ALA A 529 -2.69 -24.80 8.58
CA ALA A 529 -3.44 -23.65 8.07
C ALA A 529 -2.61 -22.78 7.12
N THR A 530 -1.32 -22.58 7.41
CA THR A 530 -0.39 -21.87 6.52
C THR A 530 -0.27 -22.60 5.18
N ASP A 531 -0.13 -23.91 5.23
CA ASP A 531 0.01 -24.77 4.05
C ASP A 531 -1.26 -24.79 3.19
N THR A 532 -2.43 -24.98 3.81
CA THR A 532 -3.71 -25.07 3.10
C THR A 532 -4.21 -23.74 2.54
N THR A 533 -3.82 -22.63 3.16
CA THR A 533 -4.38 -21.31 2.86
C THR A 533 -3.45 -20.48 1.97
N PHE A 534 -2.13 -20.59 2.16
CA PHE A 534 -1.16 -19.69 1.53
C PHE A 534 -0.06 -20.44 0.77
N ARG A 535 0.74 -21.24 1.47
CA ARG A 535 2.03 -21.75 0.94
C ARG A 535 1.84 -22.68 -0.25
N CYS A 536 1.10 -23.79 -0.09
CA CYS A 536 1.14 -24.88 -1.06
C CYS A 536 0.74 -24.45 -2.47
N LEU A 537 -0.40 -23.78 -2.60
CA LEU A 537 -0.91 -23.35 -3.90
C LEU A 537 -0.22 -22.09 -4.42
N SER A 538 0.42 -21.30 -3.56
CA SER A 538 1.31 -20.21 -3.98
C SER A 538 2.60 -20.77 -4.61
N GLU A 539 3.21 -21.80 -4.03
CA GLU A 539 4.34 -22.52 -4.62
C GLU A 539 3.94 -23.28 -5.91
N ALA A 540 2.74 -23.85 -5.96
CA ALA A 540 2.19 -24.46 -7.18
C ALA A 540 1.94 -23.41 -8.28
N THR A 541 1.44 -22.24 -7.92
CA THR A 541 1.27 -21.10 -8.84
C THR A 541 2.60 -20.69 -9.45
N ALA A 542 3.63 -20.53 -8.60
CA ALA A 542 4.98 -20.21 -9.05
C ALA A 542 5.56 -21.30 -9.96
N THR A 543 5.36 -22.56 -9.61
CA THR A 543 5.86 -23.71 -10.39
C THR A 543 5.20 -23.78 -11.77
N SER A 544 3.88 -23.69 -11.84
CA SER A 544 3.15 -23.72 -13.10
C SER A 544 3.50 -22.51 -13.99
N ALA A 545 3.63 -21.32 -13.40
CA ALA A 545 4.03 -20.13 -14.12
C ALA A 545 5.43 -20.26 -14.78
N LEU A 546 6.36 -20.94 -14.13
CA LEU A 546 7.69 -21.23 -14.69
C LEU A 546 7.63 -22.28 -15.79
N ASN A 547 6.90 -23.37 -15.57
CA ASN A 547 6.74 -24.45 -16.55
C ASN A 547 6.14 -23.93 -17.87
N HIS A 548 5.25 -22.93 -17.78
CA HIS A 548 4.56 -22.35 -18.92
C HIS A 548 5.10 -20.97 -19.35
N SER A 549 6.19 -20.47 -18.74
CA SER A 549 6.83 -19.18 -19.07
C SER A 549 5.87 -17.98 -19.09
N LEU A 550 5.00 -17.90 -18.07
CA LEU A 550 3.88 -16.97 -18.06
C LEU A 550 4.22 -15.51 -17.74
N PHE A 551 5.29 -15.29 -16.96
CA PHE A 551 5.69 -13.98 -16.46
C PHE A 551 7.08 -13.60 -16.97
N LYS A 552 7.33 -12.29 -17.10
CA LYS A 552 8.64 -11.75 -17.52
C LYS A 552 9.76 -12.10 -16.54
N SER A 553 9.44 -12.07 -15.26
CA SER A 553 10.29 -12.53 -14.16
C SER A 553 9.41 -12.94 -12.99
N LEU A 554 9.86 -13.93 -12.22
CA LEU A 554 9.17 -14.37 -11.01
C LEU A 554 10.16 -14.41 -9.83
N TRP A 555 9.77 -13.82 -8.71
CA TRP A 555 10.54 -13.77 -7.48
C TRP A 555 9.69 -14.34 -6.35
N TYR A 556 10.31 -15.11 -5.44
CA TYR A 556 9.59 -15.72 -4.31
C TYR A 556 10.31 -15.46 -2.98
N TYR A 557 9.56 -15.07 -1.96
CA TYR A 557 10.10 -14.85 -0.60
C TYR A 557 9.27 -15.53 0.51
N GLN A 558 9.94 -15.74 1.65
CA GLN A 558 9.30 -16.05 2.94
C GLN A 558 9.84 -15.11 4.01
N PHE A 559 8.95 -14.45 4.76
CA PHE A 559 9.32 -13.61 5.90
C PHE A 559 9.51 -14.45 7.18
N GLU A 560 10.68 -14.34 7.80
CA GLU A 560 11.06 -14.99 9.06
C GLU A 560 11.57 -13.99 10.11
N ARG A 561 11.29 -12.70 9.90
CA ARG A 561 11.43 -11.66 10.90
C ARG A 561 10.25 -10.70 10.77
N SER A 562 9.21 -10.98 11.53
CA SER A 562 7.94 -10.25 11.47
C SER A 562 7.86 -9.16 12.54
N TYR A 563 6.97 -8.20 12.33
CA TYR A 563 6.52 -7.23 13.31
C TYR A 563 4.98 -7.19 13.26
N GLN A 564 4.33 -7.90 14.18
CA GLN A 564 2.86 -8.02 14.19
C GLN A 564 2.18 -6.65 14.31
N LEU A 565 1.04 -6.50 13.64
CA LEU A 565 0.21 -5.30 13.75
C LEU A 565 -0.27 -5.13 15.21
N ASN A 566 0.05 -4.00 15.82
CA ASN A 566 -0.33 -3.69 17.21
C ASN A 566 -1.84 -3.59 17.42
N TRP A 567 -2.60 -3.25 16.38
CA TRP A 567 -4.06 -3.18 16.41
C TRP A 567 -4.76 -4.49 15.96
N TRP A 568 -4.00 -5.47 15.45
CA TRP A 568 -4.52 -6.77 15.04
C TRP A 568 -3.54 -7.91 15.36
N SER A 569 -3.78 -8.57 16.49
CA SER A 569 -3.02 -9.73 16.96
C SER A 569 -3.96 -10.74 17.64
N PRO A 570 -4.81 -11.45 16.86
CA PRO A 570 -5.90 -12.27 17.40
C PRO A 570 -5.44 -13.39 18.35
N ASN A 571 -4.24 -13.95 18.14
CA ASN A 571 -3.64 -14.98 18.98
C ASN A 571 -2.49 -14.45 19.83
N PHE A 572 -2.58 -13.21 20.32
CA PHE A 572 -1.54 -12.64 21.21
C PHE A 572 -1.27 -13.56 22.42
N PRO A 573 0.00 -13.79 22.81
CA PRO A 573 1.24 -13.19 22.31
C PRO A 573 1.98 -14.02 21.25
N VAL A 574 1.40 -15.07 20.67
CA VAL A 574 2.17 -16.05 19.88
C VAL A 574 2.84 -15.45 18.63
N CYS A 575 2.24 -14.38 18.09
CA CYS A 575 2.74 -13.64 16.93
C CYS A 575 3.81 -12.59 17.28
N THR A 576 4.19 -12.49 18.56
CA THR A 576 5.18 -11.53 19.05
C THR A 576 6.35 -12.26 19.68
N PRO A 577 7.60 -11.80 19.48
CA PRO A 577 8.74 -12.43 20.10
C PRO A 577 8.68 -12.32 21.64
N PRO A 578 9.11 -13.36 22.38
CA PRO A 578 9.14 -13.35 23.84
C PRO A 578 9.92 -12.17 24.42
N VAL A 579 9.37 -11.51 25.43
CA VAL A 579 10.06 -10.45 26.18
C VAL A 579 11.07 -11.05 27.15
N THR A 580 12.29 -10.53 27.14
CA THR A 580 13.34 -10.89 28.09
C THR A 580 13.90 -9.63 28.76
N ALA A 581 14.74 -9.80 29.79
CA ALA A 581 15.35 -8.66 30.47
C ALA A 581 16.23 -7.80 29.54
N GLN A 582 16.87 -8.43 28.54
CA GLN A 582 17.71 -7.78 27.55
C GLN A 582 16.90 -7.16 26.40
N PHE A 583 15.74 -7.73 26.10
CA PHE A 583 14.86 -7.31 25.00
C PHE A 583 13.46 -6.98 25.53
N PRO A 584 13.27 -5.79 26.13
CA PRO A 584 11.99 -5.39 26.74
C PRO A 584 10.84 -5.25 25.74
N PHE A 585 11.15 -5.14 24.44
CA PHE A 585 10.18 -5.07 23.34
C PHE A 585 10.03 -6.40 22.58
N GLY A 586 10.58 -7.48 23.14
CA GLY A 586 10.58 -8.82 22.56
C GLY A 586 11.91 -9.14 21.87
N ASP A 587 12.45 -10.34 22.09
CA ASP A 587 13.70 -10.85 21.51
C ASP A 587 13.44 -11.57 20.18
N PRO A 588 13.69 -10.95 19.02
CA PRO A 588 13.39 -11.57 17.73
C PRO A 588 14.32 -12.73 17.36
N SER A 589 15.32 -13.04 18.20
CA SER A 589 16.18 -14.22 18.05
C SER A 589 15.60 -15.48 18.70
N GLN A 590 14.58 -15.34 19.55
CA GLN A 590 13.84 -16.47 20.10
C GLN A 590 12.77 -16.95 19.11
N GLU A 591 12.30 -18.18 19.29
CA GLU A 591 11.23 -18.75 18.47
C GLU A 591 9.86 -18.13 18.83
N TYR A 592 9.10 -17.74 17.80
CA TYR A 592 7.71 -17.25 17.86
C TYR A 592 7.07 -17.45 16.48
N PHE A 593 5.76 -17.25 16.37
CA PHE A 593 5.08 -17.39 15.08
C PHE A 593 5.24 -16.11 14.25
N HIS A 594 5.75 -16.24 13.02
CA HIS A 594 5.77 -15.15 12.06
C HIS A 594 4.43 -15.09 11.35
N CYS A 595 3.48 -14.42 12.00
CA CYS A 595 2.09 -14.40 11.60
C CYS A 595 1.79 -13.48 10.41
N HIS A 596 0.61 -13.71 9.83
CA HIS A 596 0.03 -12.91 8.75
C HIS A 596 0.11 -11.40 9.02
N SER A 597 0.39 -10.63 7.98
CA SER A 597 0.52 -9.17 7.99
C SER A 597 1.72 -8.62 8.78
N GLY A 598 2.59 -9.49 9.31
CA GLY A 598 3.78 -9.08 10.06
C GLY A 598 4.89 -8.46 9.21
N ASP A 599 4.73 -8.38 7.89
CA ASP A 599 5.63 -7.74 6.93
C ASP A 599 5.30 -6.26 6.69
N LEU A 600 4.04 -5.86 6.86
CA LEU A 600 3.51 -4.57 6.36
C LEU A 600 4.28 -3.35 6.88
N TYR A 601 4.54 -3.27 8.20
CA TYR A 601 5.26 -2.14 8.77
C TYR A 601 6.68 -1.98 8.19
N LEU A 602 7.33 -3.09 7.85
CA LEU A 602 8.69 -3.10 7.31
C LEU A 602 8.70 -2.74 5.83
N VAL A 603 7.72 -3.22 5.06
CA VAL A 603 7.56 -2.90 3.64
C VAL A 603 7.31 -1.41 3.42
N PHE A 604 6.43 -0.81 4.23
CA PHE A 604 6.07 0.62 4.11
C PHE A 604 7.00 1.56 4.89
N GLY A 605 7.83 1.03 5.80
CA GLY A 605 8.69 1.84 6.66
C GLY A 605 7.89 2.68 7.66
N SER A 606 6.79 2.11 8.17
CA SER A 606 5.72 2.80 8.89
C SER A 606 5.63 2.42 10.37
N LEU A 607 6.63 1.72 10.94
CA LEU A 607 6.69 1.43 12.39
C LEU A 607 6.50 2.69 13.26
N ASN A 608 7.04 3.82 12.81
CA ASN A 608 6.89 5.11 13.45
C ASN A 608 5.44 5.62 13.48
N ARG A 609 4.63 5.29 12.48
CA ARG A 609 3.19 5.61 12.41
C ARG A 609 2.36 4.82 13.44
N ALA A 610 2.95 3.79 14.04
CA ALA A 610 2.36 3.07 15.16
C ALA A 610 3.10 3.34 16.48
N ALA A 611 4.08 4.25 16.48
CA ALA A 611 4.99 4.50 17.61
C ALA A 611 5.65 3.21 18.15
N LEU A 612 5.97 2.27 17.25
CA LEU A 612 6.55 0.98 17.61
C LEU A 612 8.08 1.07 17.70
N PRO A 613 8.69 0.53 18.76
CA PRO A 613 10.14 0.60 18.97
C PRO A 613 10.90 -0.36 18.05
N TYR A 614 12.19 -0.10 17.84
CA TYR A 614 13.11 -1.13 17.38
C TYR A 614 13.40 -2.09 18.54
N ARG A 615 13.28 -3.40 18.29
CA ARG A 615 13.41 -4.44 19.32
C ARG A 615 14.86 -4.80 19.61
N ASP A 616 15.71 -4.70 18.61
CA ASP A 616 17.16 -4.90 18.70
C ASP A 616 17.89 -3.98 17.69
N SER A 617 19.22 -4.12 17.60
CA SER A 617 20.06 -3.36 16.67
C SER A 617 19.90 -3.76 15.19
N ASN A 618 19.19 -4.85 14.90
CA ASN A 618 18.97 -5.36 13.55
C ASN A 618 17.66 -4.89 12.91
N ASP A 619 16.66 -4.48 13.69
CA ASP A 619 15.36 -4.05 13.16
C ASP A 619 15.50 -2.88 12.18
N LEU A 620 16.26 -1.83 12.51
CA LEU A 620 16.45 -0.67 11.61
C LEU A 620 17.16 -1.08 10.30
N PRO A 621 18.36 -1.70 10.32
CA PRO A 621 19.00 -2.19 9.10
C PRO A 621 18.14 -3.14 8.28
N PHE A 622 17.36 -4.00 8.93
CA PHE A 622 16.46 -4.94 8.26
C PHE A 622 15.27 -4.22 7.60
N ALA A 623 14.61 -3.28 8.28
CA ALA A 623 13.53 -2.47 7.73
C ALA A 623 13.99 -1.65 6.52
N GLN A 624 15.19 -1.05 6.61
CA GLN A 624 15.83 -0.33 5.50
C GLN A 624 16.04 -1.25 4.29
N ALA A 625 16.58 -2.46 4.51
CA ALA A 625 16.81 -3.42 3.43
C ALA A 625 15.50 -3.89 2.79
N VAL A 626 14.48 -4.23 3.58
CA VAL A 626 13.15 -4.63 3.10
C VAL A 626 12.54 -3.54 2.21
N LEU A 627 12.44 -2.30 2.71
CA LEU A 627 11.87 -1.19 1.93
C LEU A 627 12.68 -0.94 0.64
N ASP A 628 14.01 -1.01 0.72
CA ASP A 628 14.86 -0.83 -0.46
C ASP A 628 14.66 -1.93 -1.51
N ARG A 629 14.41 -3.18 -1.10
CA ARG A 629 14.07 -4.31 -2.00
C ARG A 629 12.73 -4.08 -2.70
N TRP A 630 11.68 -3.74 -1.96
CA TRP A 630 10.36 -3.46 -2.53
C TRP A 630 10.41 -2.29 -3.50
N SER A 631 11.02 -1.18 -3.08
CA SER A 631 11.17 -0.02 -3.94
C SER A 631 12.07 -0.32 -5.16
N SER A 632 13.08 -1.18 -5.04
CA SER A 632 13.87 -1.64 -6.19
C SER A 632 13.03 -2.44 -7.18
N PHE A 633 12.17 -3.33 -6.70
CA PHE A 633 11.25 -4.07 -7.57
C PHE A 633 10.27 -3.12 -8.26
N ILE A 634 9.71 -2.15 -7.55
CA ILE A 634 8.82 -1.15 -8.14
C ILE A 634 9.55 -0.33 -9.21
N ARG A 635 10.83 0.04 -8.97
CA ARG A 635 11.61 0.84 -9.92
C ARG A 635 12.12 0.08 -11.14
N THR A 636 12.52 -1.18 -10.96
CA THR A 636 13.35 -1.91 -11.92
C THR A 636 12.87 -3.33 -12.22
N TYR A 637 11.81 -3.78 -11.56
CA TYR A 637 11.31 -5.16 -11.56
C TYR A 637 12.30 -6.21 -11.05
N ASN A 638 13.32 -5.75 -10.31
CA ASN A 638 14.32 -6.56 -9.66
C ASN A 638 14.41 -6.16 -8.17
N PRO A 639 14.21 -7.10 -7.23
CA PRO A 639 14.25 -6.81 -5.80
C PRO A 639 15.68 -6.64 -5.26
N ASN A 640 16.71 -6.63 -6.11
CA ASN A 640 18.09 -6.33 -5.73
C ASN A 640 18.42 -4.86 -6.05
N PRO A 641 18.47 -3.98 -5.04
CA PRO A 641 18.88 -2.59 -5.25
C PRO A 641 20.27 -2.50 -5.90
N ASN A 642 20.40 -1.58 -6.87
CA ASN A 642 21.68 -1.33 -7.51
C ASN A 642 22.70 -0.78 -6.48
N PRO A 643 23.90 -1.38 -6.33
CA PRO A 643 24.91 -0.90 -5.40
C PRO A 643 25.29 0.57 -5.58
N ALA A 644 25.38 1.07 -6.82
CA ALA A 644 25.67 2.46 -7.10
C ALA A 644 24.54 3.40 -6.63
N TYR A 645 23.28 2.97 -6.78
CA TYR A 645 22.13 3.70 -6.23
C TYR A 645 22.25 3.80 -4.71
N LEU A 646 22.52 2.68 -4.01
CA LEU A 646 22.65 2.69 -2.55
C LEU A 646 23.80 3.58 -2.07
N THR A 647 24.95 3.53 -2.74
CA THR A 647 26.11 4.38 -2.41
C THR A 647 25.77 5.86 -2.56
N VAL A 648 25.16 6.25 -3.69
CA VAL A 648 24.80 7.66 -3.93
C VAL A 648 23.77 8.15 -2.92
N ARG A 649 22.77 7.32 -2.58
CA ARG A 649 21.73 7.62 -1.59
C ARG A 649 22.22 7.60 -0.14
N GLY A 650 23.44 7.11 0.12
CA GLY A 650 23.96 6.95 1.48
C GLY A 650 23.31 5.79 2.25
N TYR A 651 22.71 4.82 1.57
CA TYR A 651 22.01 3.67 2.17
C TYR A 651 22.99 2.55 2.54
N THR A 652 23.94 2.90 3.40
CA THR A 652 25.09 2.07 3.79
C THR A 652 24.68 0.78 4.49
N ASN A 653 23.66 0.80 5.35
CA ASN A 653 23.17 -0.40 6.04
C ASN A 653 22.64 -1.44 5.04
N THR A 654 21.79 -1.02 4.11
CA THR A 654 21.31 -1.88 3.02
C THR A 654 22.47 -2.38 2.17
N TYR A 655 23.40 -1.51 1.77
CA TYR A 655 24.57 -1.91 0.98
C TYR A 655 25.37 -3.02 1.68
N ASN A 656 25.68 -2.83 2.96
CA ASN A 656 26.43 -3.78 3.76
C ASN A 656 25.69 -5.12 3.88
N LYS A 657 24.37 -5.10 4.07
CA LYS A 657 23.54 -6.31 4.10
C LYS A 657 23.56 -7.06 2.77
N LEU A 658 23.37 -6.37 1.64
CA LEU A 658 23.40 -7.00 0.32
C LEU A 658 24.76 -7.63 0.00
N VAL A 659 25.86 -7.01 0.43
CA VAL A 659 27.21 -7.57 0.28
C VAL A 659 27.39 -8.85 1.11
N GLN A 660 26.81 -8.91 2.30
CA GLN A 660 26.92 -10.07 3.20
C GLN A 660 25.99 -11.22 2.81
N GLU A 661 24.76 -10.92 2.39
CA GLU A 661 23.66 -11.89 2.26
C GLU A 661 23.45 -12.36 0.80
N GLY A 662 24.25 -11.82 -0.14
CA GLY A 662 24.22 -12.19 -1.55
C GLY A 662 23.00 -11.70 -2.34
N THR A 663 23.00 -12.00 -3.63
CA THR A 663 21.94 -11.59 -4.57
C THR A 663 20.73 -12.52 -4.48
N TRP A 664 19.53 -11.94 -4.36
CA TRP A 664 18.29 -12.67 -4.56
C TRP A 664 18.21 -13.07 -6.03
N LYS A 665 18.00 -14.36 -6.34
CA LYS A 665 17.82 -14.87 -7.70
C LYS A 665 16.34 -15.01 -8.04
N PRO A 666 15.92 -14.78 -9.30
CA PRO A 666 14.57 -15.09 -9.73
C PRO A 666 14.37 -16.61 -9.70
N VAL A 667 13.13 -17.03 -9.49
CA VAL A 667 12.77 -18.44 -9.55
C VAL A 667 12.95 -18.94 -11.00
N GLY A 668 13.44 -20.16 -11.19
CA GLY A 668 13.74 -20.76 -12.49
C GLY A 668 15.14 -20.48 -13.07
N ALA A 669 15.99 -19.68 -12.41
CA ALA A 669 17.40 -19.58 -12.81
C ALA A 669 18.10 -20.96 -12.73
N ALA A 670 19.27 -21.16 -13.36
CA ALA A 670 19.97 -22.47 -13.45
C ALA A 670 20.27 -23.17 -12.09
N GLU A 671 20.07 -22.46 -10.97
CA GLU A 671 20.16 -22.91 -9.57
C GLU A 671 18.90 -22.55 -8.73
N GLY A 672 17.84 -22.00 -9.34
CA GLY A 672 16.86 -21.12 -8.70
C GLY A 672 15.45 -21.68 -8.49
N LYS A 673 15.28 -22.84 -7.83
CA LYS A 673 13.97 -23.16 -7.20
C LYS A 673 13.92 -22.70 -5.75
N GLU A 674 14.54 -21.55 -5.48
CA GLU A 674 14.84 -21.10 -4.13
C GLU A 674 13.95 -19.91 -3.74
N ILE A 675 13.40 -20.00 -2.54
CA ILE A 675 12.73 -18.93 -1.82
C ILE A 675 13.80 -18.06 -1.17
N ARG A 676 13.68 -16.73 -1.30
CA ARG A 676 14.46 -15.80 -0.48
C ARG A 676 13.85 -15.75 0.93
N VAL A 677 14.65 -16.08 1.94
CA VAL A 677 14.23 -15.96 3.34
C VAL A 677 14.63 -14.58 3.84
N LEU A 678 13.63 -13.78 4.19
CA LEU A 678 13.79 -12.45 4.77
C LEU A 678 13.88 -12.58 6.29
N SER A 679 15.12 -12.70 6.78
CA SER A 679 15.52 -12.89 8.18
C SER A 679 16.81 -12.12 8.47
N VAL A 680 17.41 -12.31 9.66
CA VAL A 680 18.73 -11.74 9.98
C VAL A 680 19.67 -12.85 10.47
N PRO A 681 20.70 -13.24 9.68
CA PRO A 681 20.94 -12.82 8.28
C PRO A 681 19.86 -13.37 7.33
N GLU A 682 19.70 -12.75 6.15
CA GLU A 682 18.86 -13.31 5.08
C GLU A 682 19.51 -14.56 4.47
N GLY A 683 18.70 -15.44 3.87
CA GLY A 683 19.18 -16.67 3.24
C GLY A 683 18.32 -17.13 2.09
N THR A 684 18.56 -18.36 1.62
CA THR A 684 17.69 -19.03 0.66
C THR A 684 17.28 -20.41 1.16
N LYS A 685 16.08 -20.85 0.79
CA LYS A 685 15.56 -22.19 1.07
C LYS A 685 14.97 -22.77 -0.23
N PRO A 686 14.95 -24.10 -0.42
CA PRO A 686 14.14 -24.69 -1.50
C PRO A 686 12.64 -24.46 -1.21
N TRP A 687 11.77 -24.87 -2.14
CA TRP A 687 10.34 -25.04 -1.87
C TRP A 687 10.10 -25.74 -0.53
N GLN A 688 9.22 -25.17 0.29
CA GLN A 688 8.95 -25.65 1.64
C GLN A 688 7.75 -26.59 1.62
N GLU A 689 7.68 -27.52 2.57
CA GLU A 689 6.47 -28.32 2.79
C GLU A 689 6.00 -29.15 1.59
N VAL A 690 6.88 -29.48 0.63
CA VAL A 690 6.49 -30.19 -0.61
C VAL A 690 5.75 -31.51 -0.33
N GLN A 691 6.18 -32.30 0.67
CA GLN A 691 5.52 -33.57 1.02
C GLN A 691 4.19 -33.33 1.75
N GLN A 692 4.14 -32.33 2.62
CA GLN A 692 2.96 -31.89 3.35
C GLN A 692 1.87 -31.41 2.37
N CYS A 693 2.24 -30.54 1.44
CA CYS A 693 1.39 -30.09 0.35
C CYS A 693 0.89 -31.27 -0.50
N GLN A 694 1.75 -32.23 -0.83
CA GLN A 694 1.32 -33.44 -1.56
C GLN A 694 0.31 -34.27 -0.75
N ALA A 695 0.52 -34.44 0.56
CA ALA A 695 -0.40 -35.17 1.43
C ALA A 695 -1.75 -34.47 1.59
N MET A 696 -1.78 -33.15 1.46
CA MET A 696 -3.01 -32.33 1.42
C MET A 696 -3.66 -32.27 0.03
N ASN A 697 -3.10 -32.94 -0.98
CA ASN A 697 -3.52 -32.85 -2.38
C ASN A 697 -3.40 -31.43 -2.98
N LEU A 698 -2.36 -30.69 -2.57
CA LEU A 698 -2.02 -29.33 -2.99
C LEU A 698 -0.56 -29.26 -3.50
N GLY A 699 -0.07 -30.32 -4.14
CA GLY A 699 1.31 -30.41 -4.61
C GLY A 699 1.67 -29.37 -5.68
N LEU A 700 2.96 -29.27 -6.02
CA LEU A 700 3.48 -28.27 -6.97
C LEU A 700 2.88 -28.38 -8.39
N SER A 701 2.31 -29.53 -8.76
CA SER A 701 1.66 -29.75 -10.07
C SER A 701 0.16 -29.45 -10.08
N THR A 702 -0.39 -28.80 -9.04
CA THR A 702 -1.84 -28.59 -8.93
C THR A 702 -2.41 -27.80 -10.10
N PHE A 703 -1.69 -26.79 -10.61
CA PHE A 703 -2.15 -25.90 -11.69
C PHE A 703 -1.54 -26.22 -13.07
N GLY A 704 -1.20 -27.48 -13.34
CA GLY A 704 -0.63 -27.92 -14.63
C GLY A 704 0.77 -28.50 -14.50
#